data_AF-A0A9W7A3Q3-F1
#
_entry.id   AF-A0A9W7A3Q3-F1
#
_cell.length_a   1.000
_cell.length_b   1.000
_cell.length_c   1.000
_cell.angle_alpha   90.00
_cell.angle_beta   90.00
_cell.angle_gamma   90.00
#
_symmetry.space_group_name_H-M   'P 1'
#
loop_
_entity.id
_entity.type
_entity.pdbx_description
1 polymer ?
#
loop_
_entity_poly.entity_id
_entity_poly.type
_entity_poly.pdbx_seq_one_letter_code
_entity_poly.pdbx_strand_id
1 'polypeptide(L)'
;MPARTTPSRAKRSSSRKATPRKGSGISSEIKGLIKEHGLQPHPEGGFYVETYRAGHEVDTSKGPRASSTAIKFLVTKGSVSRLHRIESDELWHFYSGGPLVIVELDEEEEGHVRTTVIGPDDEKQYTVKAGVWFGSFPADDTEWSLVGCTVSPGFDFEDFELAPPSSLKEEFPEATDMIEKLTKGLKDPMPISSSADGKKIKAKKTKAKGGKSTPLLMDHPVFRASPSEKPRQLIISLIMFTCIGYFGWSSRDFESDQAAFRFATMFVFVAFEMFIFLQVRDLLTVWPHPGFWRLVFGAGAFYALTLVSMLMLDFVRARWIFESLLGDIGSYASYEKKTEAIKEDVMGTCSMTLQSAPQVLFNQIFMAPWFLSHALGWMGKMMIFRDWKVCLIGAFLFEVTEATLCYVCPEFEECWWDSIFLDTFGANLLGMWVGTHVNRWMVTYSKKKSTIISGDDKVVISRAQAWGAKLDWAGKAGRATDTEKLASALNPLIHDSTYKWSIMASPLRMLQVGLMVGAMLFIETNTFLMMNTMGIPHDSWYNKARLALFGFLSVPAAAEWYVYVAHTSRAGVDIARIGPACWLCMSIALLEHCLFWKFFPKHFVAELDKLHGWILIPTDTLTKHLLAWFFFLTWAILRYKVFGYGVNEDGLNAKERKQVKKVVKNIEKRGRRNSILAEVPETVKTKIFLTEAVDILLYLSVVPLVALGTNWKWD
;
A
#
# COMPACT_ATOMS: atom_id res chain seq x y z
N MET A 1 -87.96 -11.76 -34.20
CA MET A 1 -87.37 -13.10 -34.15
C MET A 1 -86.11 -13.06 -33.30
N PRO A 2 -86.11 -13.74 -32.13
CA PRO A 2 -85.02 -13.78 -31.16
C PRO A 2 -84.37 -15.18 -31.01
N ALA A 3 -83.27 -15.27 -30.26
CA ALA A 3 -82.88 -16.34 -29.30
C ALA A 3 -81.50 -15.94 -28.68
N ARG A 4 -81.26 -15.71 -27.36
CA ARG A 4 -81.37 -16.54 -26.13
C ARG A 4 -80.61 -17.88 -26.29
N THR A 5 -79.67 -18.34 -25.46
CA THR A 5 -79.47 -18.28 -24.00
C THR A 5 -78.11 -18.90 -23.54
N THR A 6 -77.43 -18.28 -22.55
CA THR A 6 -76.80 -18.85 -21.29
C THR A 6 -75.58 -19.86 -21.35
N PRO A 7 -74.94 -20.29 -20.22
CA PRO A 7 -73.62 -19.83 -19.75
C PRO A 7 -72.63 -20.96 -19.32
N SER A 8 -71.46 -20.59 -18.76
CA SER A 8 -70.36 -21.46 -18.33
C SER A 8 -70.64 -22.30 -17.07
N ARG A 9 -70.09 -23.52 -17.02
CA ARG A 9 -70.20 -24.46 -15.89
C ARG A 9 -68.82 -24.90 -15.37
N ALA A 10 -68.73 -24.86 -14.04
CA ALA A 10 -67.65 -25.21 -13.13
C ALA A 10 -67.11 -26.65 -13.21
N LYS A 11 -65.92 -26.87 -12.63
CA LYS A 11 -65.60 -28.12 -11.93
C LYS A 11 -65.03 -27.87 -10.54
N ARG A 12 -65.75 -28.45 -9.57
CA ARG A 12 -65.51 -28.55 -8.13
C ARG A 12 -64.32 -29.46 -7.80
N SER A 13 -63.77 -29.18 -6.63
CA SER A 13 -62.82 -29.97 -5.84
C SER A 13 -63.37 -31.33 -5.40
N SER A 14 -62.47 -32.31 -5.26
CA SER A 14 -62.63 -33.45 -4.35
C SER A 14 -61.28 -33.86 -3.78
N SER A 15 -61.29 -34.07 -2.46
CA SER A 15 -60.19 -34.31 -1.54
C SER A 15 -59.39 -35.60 -1.77
N ARG A 16 -58.10 -35.55 -1.45
CA ARG A 16 -57.34 -36.74 -0.98
C ARG A 16 -56.67 -36.42 0.36
N LYS A 17 -57.04 -37.24 1.34
CA LYS A 17 -56.51 -37.31 2.71
C LYS A 17 -54.98 -37.33 2.70
N ALA A 18 -54.36 -36.42 3.45
CA ALA A 18 -52.94 -36.50 3.79
C ALA A 18 -52.76 -37.45 4.98
N THR A 19 -52.03 -38.54 4.77
CA THR A 19 -51.46 -39.38 5.83
C THR A 19 -50.25 -38.70 6.45
N PRO A 20 -50.02 -38.81 7.78
CA PRO A 20 -48.94 -38.13 8.47
C PRO A 20 -47.59 -38.83 8.19
N ARG A 21 -46.62 -38.13 7.61
CA ARG A 21 -45.23 -38.61 7.54
C ARG A 21 -44.47 -38.14 8.77
N LYS A 22 -44.20 -39.09 9.68
CA LYS A 22 -43.09 -39.03 10.64
C LYS A 22 -41.76 -39.04 9.87
N GLY A 23 -40.87 -38.10 10.18
CA GLY A 23 -39.50 -38.06 9.69
C GLY A 23 -38.94 -36.64 9.67
N SER A 24 -38.16 -36.30 10.69
CA SER A 24 -37.46 -35.03 10.94
C SER A 24 -36.40 -34.69 9.88
N GLY A 25 -36.84 -34.45 8.64
CA GLY A 25 -35.98 -34.00 7.55
C GLY A 25 -36.01 -32.48 7.44
N ILE A 26 -34.83 -31.85 7.47
CA ILE A 26 -34.64 -30.44 7.10
C ILE A 26 -35.35 -30.17 5.76
N SER A 27 -36.19 -29.14 5.69
CA SER A 27 -36.98 -28.80 4.50
C SER A 27 -36.07 -28.55 3.28
N SER A 28 -36.59 -28.73 2.05
CA SER A 28 -35.82 -28.47 0.83
C SER A 28 -35.34 -27.02 0.72
N GLU A 29 -36.11 -26.10 1.28
CA GLU A 29 -35.79 -24.67 1.36
C GLU A 29 -34.60 -24.41 2.28
N ILE A 30 -34.60 -24.97 3.51
CA ILE A 30 -33.48 -24.84 4.45
C ILE A 30 -32.20 -25.48 3.88
N LYS A 31 -32.31 -26.62 3.20
CA LYS A 31 -31.16 -27.21 2.48
C LYS A 31 -30.64 -26.29 1.36
N GLY A 32 -31.53 -25.55 0.71
CA GLY A 32 -31.19 -24.50 -0.25
C GLY A 32 -30.36 -23.40 0.41
N LEU A 33 -30.85 -22.85 1.53
CA LEU A 33 -30.16 -21.79 2.28
C LEU A 33 -28.79 -22.21 2.82
N ILE A 34 -28.70 -23.42 3.39
CA ILE A 34 -27.42 -23.98 3.86
C ILE A 34 -26.40 -24.05 2.72
N LYS A 35 -26.83 -24.49 1.54
CA LYS A 35 -25.97 -24.60 0.36
C LYS A 35 -25.62 -23.23 -0.24
N GLU A 36 -26.59 -22.33 -0.32
CA GLU A 36 -26.42 -20.98 -0.87
C GLU A 36 -25.43 -20.15 -0.03
N HIS A 37 -25.55 -20.23 1.29
CA HIS A 37 -24.69 -19.46 2.20
C HIS A 37 -23.46 -20.24 2.70
N GLY A 38 -23.29 -21.51 2.34
CA GLY A 38 -22.13 -22.32 2.74
C GLY A 38 -22.07 -22.61 4.24
N LEU A 39 -23.23 -22.74 4.89
CA LEU A 39 -23.34 -22.89 6.34
C LEU A 39 -22.94 -24.30 6.81
N GLN A 40 -22.35 -24.38 8.00
CA GLN A 40 -21.96 -25.62 8.68
C GLN A 40 -22.65 -25.71 10.04
N PRO A 41 -22.88 -26.90 10.62
CA PRO A 41 -23.46 -27.01 11.95
C PRO A 41 -22.62 -26.30 13.04
N HIS A 42 -23.25 -25.48 13.88
CA HIS A 42 -22.57 -24.81 15.00
C HIS A 42 -22.62 -25.67 16.28
N PRO A 43 -21.59 -25.67 17.16
CA PRO A 43 -21.60 -26.42 18.42
C PRO A 43 -22.77 -26.10 19.34
N GLU A 44 -23.21 -24.84 19.38
CA GLU A 44 -24.35 -24.41 20.19
C GLU A 44 -25.72 -24.79 19.59
N GLY A 45 -25.74 -25.28 18.34
CA GLY A 45 -26.98 -25.53 17.58
C GLY A 45 -27.19 -24.52 16.46
N GLY A 46 -28.03 -24.85 15.48
CA GLY A 46 -28.16 -24.08 14.24
C GLY A 46 -26.99 -24.30 13.25
N PHE A 47 -26.92 -23.43 12.24
CA PHE A 47 -25.88 -23.47 11.21
C PHE A 47 -25.21 -22.11 11.06
N TYR A 48 -23.89 -22.07 10.88
CA TYR A 48 -23.13 -20.84 10.79
C TYR A 48 -22.06 -20.87 9.69
N VAL A 49 -21.59 -19.69 9.31
CA VAL A 49 -20.32 -19.54 8.58
C VAL A 49 -19.68 -18.21 8.99
N GLU A 50 -18.37 -18.23 9.24
CA GLU A 50 -17.60 -16.99 9.42
C GLU A 50 -17.42 -16.30 8.07
N THR A 51 -17.88 -15.05 8.00
CA THR A 51 -17.85 -14.22 6.78
C THR A 51 -16.77 -13.14 6.81
N TYR A 52 -16.34 -12.74 8.01
CA TYR A 52 -15.34 -11.70 8.21
C TYR A 52 -14.56 -11.95 9.50
N ARG A 53 -13.24 -11.72 9.44
CA ARG A 53 -12.35 -11.60 10.59
C ARG A 53 -11.37 -10.47 10.33
N ALA A 54 -11.28 -9.53 11.26
CA ALA A 54 -10.41 -8.37 11.14
C ALA A 54 -8.94 -8.80 11.11
N GLY A 55 -8.15 -8.24 10.19
CA GLY A 55 -6.71 -8.53 10.08
C GLY A 55 -5.83 -7.81 11.10
N HIS A 56 -6.42 -6.94 11.93
CA HIS A 56 -5.76 -6.28 13.05
C HIS A 56 -6.26 -6.88 14.36
N GLU A 57 -5.38 -6.98 15.36
CA GLU A 57 -5.67 -7.56 16.66
C GLU A 57 -5.72 -6.47 17.75
N VAL A 58 -6.45 -6.75 18.82
CA VAL A 58 -6.50 -5.96 20.05
C VAL A 58 -6.13 -6.86 21.23
N ASP A 59 -5.40 -6.31 22.19
CA ASP A 59 -5.06 -7.03 23.41
C ASP A 59 -6.30 -7.16 24.32
N THR A 60 -6.58 -8.38 24.75
CA THR A 60 -7.63 -8.71 25.74
C THR A 60 -7.02 -9.40 26.96
N SER A 61 -7.80 -9.61 28.01
CA SER A 61 -7.38 -10.33 29.23
C SER A 61 -6.85 -11.75 28.96
N LYS A 62 -7.31 -12.40 27.90
CA LYS A 62 -6.90 -13.76 27.49
C LYS A 62 -5.90 -13.80 26.34
N GLY A 63 -5.37 -12.64 25.93
CA GLY A 63 -4.40 -12.51 24.85
C GLY A 63 -4.92 -11.71 23.65
N PRO A 64 -4.17 -11.65 22.55
CA PRO A 64 -4.61 -10.92 21.36
C PRO A 64 -5.82 -11.61 20.73
N ARG A 65 -6.80 -10.79 20.32
CA ARG A 65 -7.98 -11.19 19.55
C ARG A 65 -8.09 -10.32 18.30
N ALA A 66 -8.64 -10.84 17.21
CA ALA A 66 -8.98 -9.99 16.05
C ALA A 66 -9.86 -8.83 16.51
N SER A 67 -9.77 -7.63 15.94
CA SER A 67 -10.60 -6.50 16.40
C SER A 67 -12.10 -6.71 16.21
N SER A 68 -12.50 -7.56 15.26
CA SER A 68 -13.89 -7.97 15.08
C SER A 68 -13.99 -9.24 14.23
N THR A 69 -15.04 -10.02 14.46
CA THR A 69 -15.46 -11.14 13.61
C THR A 69 -16.94 -11.00 13.27
N ALA A 70 -17.36 -11.46 12.08
CA ALA A 70 -18.77 -11.54 11.72
C ALA A 70 -19.13 -12.88 11.09
N ILE A 71 -20.25 -13.45 11.50
CA ILE A 71 -20.80 -14.71 11.01
C ILE A 71 -22.19 -14.50 10.40
N LYS A 72 -22.59 -15.39 9.49
CA LYS A 72 -24.02 -15.65 9.23
C LYS A 72 -24.45 -16.82 10.10
N PHE A 73 -25.63 -16.73 10.69
CA PHE A 73 -26.19 -17.74 11.56
C PHE A 73 -27.64 -18.03 11.20
N LEU A 74 -27.99 -19.31 11.08
CA LEU A 74 -29.30 -19.80 10.69
C LEU A 74 -29.84 -20.72 11.78
N VAL A 75 -30.97 -20.31 12.36
CA VAL A 75 -31.71 -21.11 13.33
C VAL A 75 -32.99 -21.60 12.67
N THR A 76 -33.29 -22.89 12.83
CA THR A 76 -34.44 -23.55 12.19
C THR A 76 -35.42 -24.02 13.25
N LYS A 77 -36.70 -24.18 12.87
CA LYS A 77 -37.73 -24.65 13.78
C LYS A 77 -37.36 -25.98 14.42
N GLY A 78 -37.42 -26.02 15.76
CA GLY A 78 -37.00 -27.17 16.55
C GLY A 78 -35.50 -27.25 16.85
N SER A 79 -34.68 -26.33 16.31
CA SER A 79 -33.30 -26.08 16.74
C SER A 79 -33.26 -24.83 17.61
N VAL A 80 -32.34 -24.81 18.57
CA VAL A 80 -32.04 -23.65 19.40
C VAL A 80 -30.55 -23.35 19.31
N SER A 81 -30.17 -22.08 19.46
CA SER A 81 -28.83 -21.69 19.92
C SER A 81 -28.84 -21.84 21.43
N ARG A 82 -28.04 -22.80 21.92
CA ARG A 82 -28.00 -23.15 23.33
C ARG A 82 -27.48 -22.00 24.17
N LEU A 83 -27.85 -22.01 25.45
CA LEU A 83 -27.39 -21.01 26.39
C LEU A 83 -25.86 -21.02 26.50
N HIS A 84 -25.24 -19.89 26.24
CA HIS A 84 -23.79 -19.70 26.24
C HIS A 84 -23.43 -18.28 26.66
N ARG A 85 -22.14 -18.04 26.91
CA ARG A 85 -21.59 -16.75 27.29
C ARG A 85 -20.26 -16.53 26.57
N ILE A 86 -20.01 -15.27 26.20
CA ILE A 86 -18.73 -14.84 25.59
C ILE A 86 -18.19 -13.58 26.28
N GLU A 87 -16.88 -13.32 26.14
CA GLU A 87 -16.19 -12.18 26.78
C GLU A 87 -16.27 -10.84 26.02
N SER A 88 -17.02 -10.78 24.91
CA SER A 88 -17.15 -9.58 24.07
C SER A 88 -18.60 -9.33 23.67
N ASP A 89 -18.96 -8.09 23.39
CA ASP A 89 -20.32 -7.75 22.93
C ASP A 89 -20.61 -8.43 21.59
N GLU A 90 -21.81 -9.02 21.46
CA GLU A 90 -22.28 -9.62 20.20
C GLU A 90 -23.48 -8.85 19.64
N LEU A 91 -23.31 -8.36 18.41
CA LEU A 91 -24.33 -7.63 17.67
C LEU A 91 -25.05 -8.58 16.73
N TRP A 92 -26.36 -8.72 16.92
CA TRP A 92 -27.25 -9.53 16.11
C TRP A 92 -27.94 -8.66 15.06
N HIS A 93 -27.98 -9.11 13.80
CA HIS A 93 -28.55 -8.40 12.67
C HIS A 93 -29.53 -9.31 11.93
N PHE A 94 -30.81 -8.96 11.85
CA PHE A 94 -31.78 -9.72 11.08
C PHE A 94 -31.54 -9.55 9.58
N TYR A 95 -31.48 -10.66 8.83
CA TYR A 95 -31.33 -10.66 7.36
C TYR A 95 -32.58 -11.14 6.64
N SER A 96 -33.11 -12.32 6.99
CA SER A 96 -34.31 -12.88 6.33
C SER A 96 -34.93 -14.03 7.13
N GLY A 97 -36.14 -14.45 6.77
CA GLY A 97 -36.91 -15.47 7.49
C GLY A 97 -37.97 -14.86 8.39
N GLY A 98 -38.36 -15.57 9.44
CA GLY A 98 -39.27 -15.04 10.47
C GLY A 98 -38.53 -14.53 11.71
N PRO A 99 -39.26 -13.96 12.69
CA PRO A 99 -38.68 -13.43 13.92
C PRO A 99 -37.86 -14.48 14.70
N LEU A 100 -36.72 -14.02 15.23
CA LEU A 100 -35.84 -14.74 16.15
C LEU A 100 -35.98 -14.14 17.55
N VAL A 101 -36.15 -15.00 18.54
CA VAL A 101 -36.21 -14.64 19.95
C VAL A 101 -34.83 -14.85 20.56
N ILE A 102 -34.24 -13.79 21.09
CA ILE A 102 -33.00 -13.79 21.88
C ILE A 102 -33.39 -13.73 23.34
N VAL A 103 -32.84 -14.63 24.15
CA VAL A 103 -33.08 -14.72 25.59
C VAL A 103 -31.77 -14.45 26.30
N GLU A 104 -31.77 -13.56 27.27
CA GLU A 104 -30.66 -13.23 28.16
C GLU A 104 -31.09 -13.53 29.60
N LEU A 105 -30.20 -14.13 30.39
CA LEU A 105 -30.37 -14.20 31.84
C LEU A 105 -29.78 -12.92 32.44
N ASP A 106 -30.63 -12.11 33.05
CA ASP A 106 -30.30 -10.78 33.56
C ASP A 106 -30.68 -10.72 35.04
N GLU A 107 -29.73 -10.38 35.91
CA GLU A 107 -29.96 -10.30 37.36
C GLU A 107 -30.92 -9.17 37.76
N GLU A 108 -31.08 -8.16 36.90
CA GLU A 108 -31.85 -6.96 37.20
C GLU A 108 -33.33 -7.05 36.76
N GLU A 109 -33.71 -8.08 35.99
CA GLU A 109 -35.06 -8.26 35.44
C GLU A 109 -35.95 -9.12 36.35
N GLU A 110 -37.25 -8.81 36.41
CA GLU A 110 -38.21 -9.58 37.20
C GLU A 110 -38.38 -10.98 36.58
N GLY A 111 -38.04 -12.03 37.35
CA GLY A 111 -37.96 -13.40 36.84
C GLY A 111 -36.61 -13.77 36.19
N HIS A 112 -35.63 -12.87 36.21
CA HIS A 112 -34.25 -13.05 35.74
C HIS A 112 -34.10 -13.42 34.25
N VAL A 113 -35.11 -13.13 33.43
CA VAL A 113 -35.13 -13.46 32.00
C VAL A 113 -35.54 -12.25 31.19
N ARG A 114 -34.62 -11.77 30.35
CA ARG A 114 -34.90 -10.77 29.33
C ARG A 114 -35.11 -11.43 27.98
N THR A 115 -36.18 -11.05 27.30
CA THR A 115 -36.48 -11.55 25.95
C THR A 115 -36.53 -10.42 24.96
N THR A 116 -35.74 -10.52 23.89
CA THR A 116 -35.70 -9.55 22.78
C THR A 116 -36.03 -10.25 21.48
N VAL A 117 -36.93 -9.68 20.68
CA VAL A 117 -37.30 -10.23 19.36
C VAL A 117 -36.66 -9.39 18.26
N ILE A 118 -35.97 -10.06 17.33
CA ILE A 118 -35.48 -9.44 16.10
C ILE A 118 -36.16 -10.08 14.88
N GLY A 119 -36.55 -9.28 13.89
CA GLY A 119 -37.40 -9.78 12.82
C GLY A 119 -37.70 -8.78 11.70
N PRO A 120 -38.52 -9.18 10.71
CA PRO A 120 -38.91 -8.31 9.60
C PRO A 120 -39.78 -7.13 10.06
N ASP A 121 -40.65 -7.37 11.03
CA ASP A 121 -41.60 -6.40 11.60
C ASP A 121 -41.19 -5.90 13.01
N ASP A 122 -40.06 -6.38 13.52
CA ASP A 122 -39.50 -6.04 14.84
C ASP A 122 -38.16 -5.26 14.70
N GLU A 123 -37.39 -5.18 15.79
CA GLU A 123 -36.04 -4.61 15.74
C GLU A 123 -35.14 -5.43 14.81
N LYS A 124 -34.39 -4.75 13.94
CA LYS A 124 -33.52 -5.43 12.95
C LYS A 124 -32.12 -5.66 13.48
N GLN A 125 -31.79 -5.04 14.61
CA GLN A 125 -30.48 -5.13 15.21
C GLN A 125 -30.59 -5.10 16.73
N TYR A 126 -29.81 -5.95 17.40
CA TYR A 126 -29.73 -5.98 18.85
C TYR A 126 -28.30 -6.26 19.30
N THR A 127 -27.95 -5.96 20.55
CA THR A 127 -26.60 -6.21 21.10
C THR A 127 -26.74 -6.89 22.45
N VAL A 128 -26.21 -8.11 22.53
CA VAL A 128 -26.02 -8.82 23.80
C VAL A 128 -24.68 -8.40 24.39
N LYS A 129 -24.67 -8.07 25.68
CA LYS A 129 -23.47 -7.59 26.37
C LYS A 129 -22.51 -8.72 26.74
N ALA A 130 -21.21 -8.41 26.71
CA ALA A 130 -20.17 -9.31 27.18
C ALA A 130 -20.47 -9.85 28.59
N GLY A 131 -20.26 -11.15 28.81
CA GLY A 131 -20.44 -11.77 30.12
C GLY A 131 -21.87 -12.17 30.49
N VAL A 132 -22.86 -11.90 29.63
CA VAL A 132 -24.26 -12.31 29.83
C VAL A 132 -24.47 -13.73 29.33
N TRP A 133 -25.28 -14.53 30.04
CA TRP A 133 -25.75 -15.83 29.55
C TRP A 133 -26.92 -15.63 28.59
N PHE A 134 -26.79 -16.09 27.36
CA PHE A 134 -27.82 -15.89 26.35
C PHE A 134 -27.95 -17.07 25.39
N GLY A 135 -29.09 -17.14 24.71
CA GLY A 135 -29.38 -18.12 23.67
C GLY A 135 -30.49 -17.60 22.75
N SER A 136 -30.80 -18.34 21.69
CA SER A 136 -31.86 -17.91 20.76
C SER A 136 -32.63 -19.06 20.14
N PHE A 137 -33.88 -18.79 19.77
CA PHE A 137 -34.73 -19.73 19.04
C PHE A 137 -35.72 -18.99 18.12
N PRO A 138 -36.19 -19.61 17.03
CA PRO A 138 -37.20 -18.98 16.17
C PRO A 138 -38.54 -18.88 16.92
N ALA A 139 -39.30 -17.80 16.71
CA ALA A 139 -40.65 -17.67 17.26
C ALA A 139 -41.59 -18.82 16.81
N ASP A 140 -42.71 -19.05 17.49
CA ASP A 140 -43.54 -20.26 17.30
C ASP A 140 -44.02 -20.50 15.85
N ASP A 141 -44.31 -19.41 15.11
CA ASP A 141 -44.72 -19.43 13.70
C ASP A 141 -43.56 -19.26 12.70
N THR A 142 -42.31 -19.26 13.18
CA THR A 142 -41.11 -19.11 12.36
C THR A 142 -40.49 -20.46 12.00
N GLU A 143 -40.47 -20.80 10.71
CA GLU A 143 -39.81 -22.03 10.22
C GLU A 143 -38.27 -21.93 10.27
N TRP A 144 -37.71 -20.75 10.02
CA TRP A 144 -36.29 -20.45 10.12
C TRP A 144 -36.04 -18.94 10.21
N SER A 145 -34.90 -18.56 10.79
CA SER A 145 -34.43 -17.17 10.82
C SER A 145 -32.94 -17.12 10.50
N LEU A 146 -32.59 -16.28 9.53
CA LEU A 146 -31.20 -16.01 9.12
C LEU A 146 -30.79 -14.64 9.64
N VAL A 147 -29.72 -14.64 10.42
CA VAL A 147 -29.15 -13.45 11.05
C VAL A 147 -27.66 -13.35 10.78
N GLY A 148 -27.08 -12.18 11.00
CA GLY A 148 -25.64 -11.98 11.11
C GLY A 148 -25.27 -11.66 12.55
N CYS A 149 -24.18 -12.24 13.05
CA CYS A 149 -23.66 -11.91 14.38
C CYS A 149 -22.25 -11.32 14.24
N THR A 150 -22.02 -10.16 14.85
CA THR A 150 -20.72 -9.47 14.84
C THR A 150 -20.20 -9.33 16.26
N VAL A 151 -19.00 -9.83 16.53
CA VAL A 151 -18.37 -9.78 17.86
C VAL A 151 -17.16 -8.86 17.80
N SER A 152 -16.97 -8.02 18.83
CA SER A 152 -15.84 -7.08 18.92
C SER A 152 -15.47 -6.81 20.39
N PRO A 153 -14.25 -7.13 20.86
CA PRO A 153 -13.18 -7.89 20.18
C PRO A 153 -13.65 -9.22 19.58
N GLY A 154 -13.03 -9.64 18.49
CA GLY A 154 -13.45 -10.76 17.66
C GLY A 154 -13.42 -12.11 18.39
N PHE A 155 -14.36 -12.98 18.01
CA PHE A 155 -14.62 -14.27 18.61
C PHE A 155 -13.40 -15.22 18.57
N ASP A 156 -13.16 -15.87 19.71
CA ASP A 156 -12.28 -17.03 19.87
C ASP A 156 -12.95 -18.08 20.76
N PHE A 157 -12.66 -19.36 20.52
CA PHE A 157 -13.25 -20.46 21.29
C PHE A 157 -12.79 -20.48 22.76
N GLU A 158 -11.63 -19.89 23.09
CA GLU A 158 -11.18 -19.73 24.47
C GLU A 158 -12.06 -18.77 25.30
N ASP A 159 -12.86 -17.94 24.62
CA ASP A 159 -13.75 -16.96 25.23
C ASP A 159 -15.20 -17.46 25.27
N PHE A 160 -15.47 -18.64 24.69
CA PHE A 160 -16.80 -19.23 24.57
C PHE A 160 -17.05 -20.27 25.65
N GLU A 161 -18.12 -20.06 26.43
CA GLU A 161 -18.54 -20.95 27.51
C GLU A 161 -19.97 -21.44 27.28
N LEU A 162 -20.17 -22.76 27.26
CA LEU A 162 -21.50 -23.37 27.24
C LEU A 162 -22.04 -23.51 28.66
N ALA A 163 -23.33 -23.24 28.82
CA ALA A 163 -24.04 -23.33 30.09
C ALA A 163 -23.94 -24.72 30.75
N PRO A 164 -23.45 -24.82 32.00
CA PRO A 164 -23.66 -25.97 32.89
C PRO A 164 -25.10 -25.97 33.44
N PRO A 165 -26.00 -26.86 32.97
CA PRO A 165 -27.44 -26.74 33.25
C PRO A 165 -27.81 -26.81 34.74
N SER A 166 -27.06 -27.58 35.54
CA SER A 166 -27.37 -27.75 36.97
C SER A 166 -27.06 -26.50 37.78
N SER A 167 -25.89 -25.88 37.59
CA SER A 167 -25.50 -24.71 38.37
C SER A 167 -26.28 -23.45 37.97
N LEU A 168 -26.65 -23.32 36.70
CA LEU A 168 -27.47 -22.19 36.24
C LEU A 168 -28.89 -22.21 36.82
N LYS A 169 -29.46 -23.40 37.08
CA LYS A 169 -30.76 -23.50 37.76
C LYS A 169 -30.69 -23.14 39.24
N GLU A 170 -29.53 -23.36 39.88
CA GLU A 170 -29.30 -22.91 41.26
C GLU A 170 -29.12 -21.39 41.32
N GLU A 171 -28.44 -20.82 40.32
CA GLU A 171 -28.17 -19.38 40.22
C GLU A 171 -29.42 -18.57 39.80
N PHE A 172 -30.23 -19.10 38.87
CA PHE A 172 -31.43 -18.46 38.34
C PHE A 172 -32.67 -19.37 38.48
N PRO A 173 -33.16 -19.60 39.71
CA PRO A 173 -34.26 -20.54 39.96
C PRO A 173 -35.57 -20.13 39.27
N GLU A 174 -35.80 -18.83 39.09
CA GLU A 174 -36.98 -18.27 38.42
C GLU A 174 -36.95 -18.45 36.90
N ALA A 175 -35.76 -18.68 36.32
CA ALA A 175 -35.56 -18.87 34.87
C ALA A 175 -35.56 -20.36 34.45
N THR A 176 -35.92 -21.28 35.34
CA THR A 176 -35.75 -22.74 35.16
C THR A 176 -36.35 -23.25 33.84
N ASP A 177 -37.57 -22.84 33.50
CA ASP A 177 -38.26 -23.30 32.27
C ASP A 177 -37.48 -22.93 31.00
N MET A 178 -36.89 -21.71 30.99
CA MET A 178 -36.15 -21.21 29.84
C MET A 178 -34.75 -21.83 29.77
N ILE A 179 -34.10 -22.03 30.92
CA ILE A 179 -32.84 -22.77 31.02
C ILE A 179 -33.03 -24.20 30.48
N GLU A 180 -34.09 -24.90 30.86
CA GLU A 180 -34.38 -26.24 30.34
C GLU A 180 -34.59 -26.28 28.83
N LYS A 181 -35.29 -25.27 28.29
CA LYS A 181 -35.51 -25.15 26.85
C LYS A 181 -34.18 -24.95 26.10
N LEU A 182 -33.31 -24.08 26.59
CA LEU A 182 -32.06 -23.68 25.92
C LEU A 182 -30.85 -24.58 26.24
N THR A 183 -30.94 -25.46 27.23
CA THR A 183 -29.87 -26.41 27.58
C THR A 183 -30.16 -27.85 27.16
N LYS A 184 -31.29 -28.11 26.50
CA LYS A 184 -31.74 -29.45 26.12
C LYS A 184 -30.65 -30.23 25.36
N GLY A 185 -30.17 -31.31 25.98
CA GLY A 185 -29.15 -32.20 25.43
C GLY A 185 -27.70 -31.88 25.82
N LEU A 186 -27.45 -30.83 26.63
CA LEU A 186 -26.18 -30.62 27.31
C LEU A 186 -26.07 -31.56 28.53
N LYS A 187 -24.87 -32.09 28.78
CA LYS A 187 -24.53 -32.79 30.02
C LYS A 187 -23.63 -31.87 30.82
N ASP A 188 -23.80 -31.81 32.13
CA ASP A 188 -22.87 -31.08 32.99
C ASP A 188 -21.43 -31.62 32.77
N PRO A 189 -20.43 -30.73 32.76
CA PRO A 189 -19.05 -31.18 32.85
C PRO A 189 -18.90 -32.04 34.12
N MET A 190 -18.26 -33.21 33.99
CA MET A 190 -17.99 -34.11 35.11
C MET A 190 -17.35 -33.31 36.26
N PRO A 191 -17.85 -33.41 37.50
CA PRO A 191 -17.25 -32.71 38.61
C PRO A 191 -15.80 -33.20 38.77
N ILE A 192 -14.84 -32.28 38.60
CA ILE A 192 -13.45 -32.54 38.98
C ILE A 192 -13.48 -32.59 40.50
N SER A 193 -13.51 -33.82 41.05
CA SER A 193 -13.38 -34.04 42.48
C SER A 193 -12.12 -33.36 42.97
N SER A 194 -12.27 -32.48 43.95
CA SER A 194 -11.21 -31.90 44.74
C SER A 194 -10.41 -32.99 45.45
N SER A 195 -9.34 -33.46 44.82
CA SER A 195 -8.27 -34.17 45.52
C SER A 195 -7.02 -33.32 45.48
N ALA A 196 -6.75 -32.66 46.60
CA ALA A 196 -5.42 -32.27 46.99
C ALA A 196 -4.52 -33.51 46.89
N ASP A 197 -3.69 -33.58 45.85
CA ASP A 197 -2.40 -34.24 45.92
C ASP A 197 -1.58 -33.91 44.67
N GLY A 198 -0.49 -33.19 44.91
CA GLY A 198 0.47 -32.84 43.89
C GLY A 198 1.13 -34.09 43.32
N LYS A 199 0.73 -34.50 42.11
CA LYS A 199 1.59 -35.27 41.21
C LYS A 199 1.53 -34.70 39.80
N LYS A 200 2.63 -34.04 39.45
CA LYS A 200 3.01 -33.62 38.09
C LYS A 200 2.83 -34.80 37.13
N ILE A 201 1.72 -34.83 36.40
CA ILE A 201 1.64 -35.61 35.17
C ILE A 201 2.40 -34.80 34.11
N LYS A 202 3.64 -35.23 33.85
CA LYS A 202 4.42 -34.77 32.70
C LYS A 202 3.69 -35.23 31.44
N ALA A 203 2.76 -34.42 30.94
CA ALA A 203 2.39 -34.48 29.54
C ALA A 203 3.67 -34.26 28.74
N LYS A 204 4.06 -35.31 28.01
CA LYS A 204 5.24 -35.36 27.15
C LYS A 204 5.16 -34.16 26.20
N LYS A 205 5.91 -33.10 26.51
CA LYS A 205 6.27 -32.05 25.55
C LYS A 205 7.03 -32.75 24.43
N THR A 206 6.33 -33.21 23.39
CA THR A 206 6.91 -33.17 22.06
C THR A 206 7.22 -31.70 21.82
N LYS A 207 8.49 -31.34 22.05
CA LYS A 207 9.09 -30.10 21.55
C LYS A 207 8.94 -30.14 20.02
N ALA A 208 7.79 -29.70 19.51
CA ALA A 208 7.79 -28.96 18.26
C ALA A 208 8.61 -27.72 18.59
N LYS A 209 9.88 -27.72 18.14
CA LYS A 209 10.72 -26.53 18.16
C LYS A 209 9.87 -25.39 17.62
N GLY A 210 9.82 -24.28 18.36
CA GLY A 210 9.10 -23.08 17.97
C GLY A 210 9.49 -22.64 16.56
N GLY A 211 8.68 -23.04 15.59
CA GLY A 211 8.45 -22.24 14.41
C GLY A 211 7.36 -21.28 14.82
N LYS A 212 7.67 -19.99 14.89
CA LYS A 212 6.66 -18.98 14.59
C LYS A 212 6.14 -19.37 13.22
N SER A 213 5.00 -20.06 13.13
CA SER A 213 4.20 -19.94 11.92
C SER A 213 3.63 -18.54 11.99
N THR A 214 4.45 -17.57 11.56
CA THR A 214 3.92 -16.45 10.80
C THR A 214 2.85 -17.07 9.91
N PRO A 215 1.58 -16.64 9.94
CA PRO A 215 0.66 -17.04 8.90
C PRO A 215 1.41 -16.67 7.63
N LEU A 216 1.74 -17.68 6.83
CA LEU A 216 2.30 -17.41 5.52
C LEU A 216 1.32 -16.41 4.93
N LEU A 217 1.82 -15.35 4.32
CA LEU A 217 1.00 -14.36 3.62
C LEU A 217 0.26 -14.98 2.40
N MET A 218 0.07 -16.31 2.41
CA MET A 218 -0.76 -17.19 1.60
C MET A 218 -2.14 -17.50 2.24
N ASP A 219 -2.38 -17.21 3.53
CA ASP A 219 -3.65 -17.59 4.21
C ASP A 219 -4.76 -16.54 4.10
N HIS A 220 -4.51 -15.40 3.47
CA HIS A 220 -5.52 -14.38 3.20
C HIS A 220 -6.39 -14.82 1.99
N PRO A 221 -7.71 -14.55 1.93
CA PRO A 221 -8.62 -15.12 0.92
C PRO A 221 -8.32 -14.74 -0.54
N VAL A 222 -7.54 -13.69 -0.77
CA VAL A 222 -6.94 -13.34 -2.09
C VAL A 222 -5.83 -14.33 -2.52
N PHE A 223 -5.29 -15.08 -1.58
CA PHE A 223 -4.14 -15.98 -1.73
C PHE A 223 -4.49 -17.46 -1.58
N ARG A 224 -5.78 -17.83 -1.48
CA ARG A 224 -6.16 -19.20 -1.85
C ARG A 224 -5.81 -19.35 -3.32
N ALA A 225 -4.78 -20.16 -3.61
CA ALA A 225 -4.69 -20.83 -4.89
C ALA A 225 -6.10 -21.34 -5.20
N SER A 226 -6.70 -20.79 -6.26
CA SER A 226 -8.02 -21.25 -6.67
C SER A 226 -7.94 -22.77 -6.80
N PRO A 227 -8.89 -23.55 -6.27
CA PRO A 227 -8.93 -25.01 -6.50
C PRO A 227 -8.91 -25.40 -7.99
N SER A 228 -9.01 -24.41 -8.90
CA SER A 228 -8.90 -24.52 -10.35
C SER A 228 -7.53 -24.14 -10.94
N GLU A 229 -6.49 -23.87 -10.15
CA GLU A 229 -5.18 -23.51 -10.68
C GLU A 229 -4.57 -24.73 -11.40
N LYS A 230 -4.66 -24.73 -12.74
CA LYS A 230 -4.05 -25.76 -13.58
C LYS A 230 -2.54 -25.78 -13.33
N PRO A 231 -1.84 -26.92 -13.44
CA PRO A 231 -0.39 -27.05 -13.22
C PRO A 231 0.44 -26.40 -14.35
N ARG A 232 0.08 -25.18 -14.76
CA ARG A 232 0.75 -24.38 -15.80
C ARG A 232 2.16 -24.02 -15.37
N GLN A 233 2.38 -23.80 -14.08
CA GLN A 233 3.71 -23.52 -13.54
C GLN A 233 4.69 -24.67 -13.82
N LEU A 234 4.26 -25.93 -13.63
CA LEU A 234 5.08 -27.12 -13.92
C LEU A 234 5.37 -27.26 -15.42
N ILE A 235 4.39 -26.98 -16.29
CA ILE A 235 4.58 -27.01 -17.75
C ILE A 235 5.58 -25.94 -18.19
N ILE A 236 5.45 -24.71 -17.67
CA ILE A 236 6.37 -23.60 -17.98
C ILE A 236 7.78 -23.93 -17.48
N SER A 237 7.92 -24.47 -16.25
CA SER A 237 9.22 -24.92 -15.73
C SER A 237 9.83 -26.03 -16.60
N LEU A 238 9.04 -27.02 -17.05
CA LEU A 238 9.53 -28.08 -17.92
C LEU A 238 10.01 -27.54 -19.27
N ILE A 239 9.24 -26.65 -19.91
CA ILE A 239 9.64 -25.99 -21.16
C ILE A 239 10.93 -25.21 -20.95
N MET A 240 11.03 -24.43 -19.87
CA MET A 240 12.21 -23.63 -19.54
C MET A 240 13.46 -24.50 -19.40
N PHE A 241 13.43 -25.53 -18.55
CA PHE A 241 14.59 -26.41 -18.35
C PHE A 241 14.95 -27.21 -19.60
N THR A 242 13.95 -27.57 -20.43
CA THR A 242 14.20 -28.23 -21.72
C THR A 242 14.88 -27.29 -22.71
N CYS A 243 14.42 -26.04 -22.82
CA CYS A 243 15.04 -25.03 -23.66
C CYS A 243 16.47 -24.71 -23.21
N ILE A 244 16.69 -24.48 -21.92
CA ILE A 244 18.03 -24.22 -21.36
C ILE A 244 18.95 -25.42 -21.62
N GLY A 245 18.46 -26.65 -21.38
CA GLY A 245 19.22 -27.87 -21.65
C GLY A 245 19.57 -28.03 -23.14
N TYR A 246 18.63 -27.77 -24.04
CA TYR A 246 18.86 -27.82 -25.48
C TYR A 246 19.88 -26.78 -25.94
N PHE A 247 19.69 -25.51 -25.57
CA PHE A 247 20.57 -24.44 -25.99
C PHE A 247 21.97 -24.60 -25.40
N GLY A 248 22.09 -24.94 -24.11
CA GLY A 248 23.37 -25.23 -23.47
C GLY A 248 24.10 -26.43 -24.07
N TRP A 249 23.38 -27.44 -24.58
CA TRP A 249 23.98 -28.56 -25.30
C TRP A 249 24.42 -28.19 -26.73
N SER A 250 23.65 -27.31 -27.39
CA SER A 250 23.88 -26.89 -28.78
C SER A 250 24.98 -25.83 -28.92
N SER A 251 25.22 -25.02 -27.88
CA SER A 251 26.25 -23.98 -27.87
C SER A 251 27.62 -24.59 -27.57
N ARG A 252 28.39 -24.91 -28.62
CA ARG A 252 29.73 -25.51 -28.48
C ARG A 252 30.88 -24.58 -28.86
N ASP A 253 30.66 -23.66 -29.80
CA ASP A 253 31.71 -22.76 -30.28
C ASP A 253 31.20 -21.30 -30.28
N PHE A 254 31.82 -20.45 -29.46
CA PHE A 254 31.62 -18.99 -29.47
C PHE A 254 32.84 -18.32 -30.07
N GLU A 255 32.63 -17.24 -30.82
CA GLU A 255 33.71 -16.48 -31.47
C GLU A 255 34.63 -15.75 -30.47
N SER A 256 34.13 -15.44 -29.27
CA SER A 256 34.90 -14.78 -28.21
C SER A 256 34.37 -15.11 -26.81
N ASP A 257 35.22 -14.96 -25.79
CA ASP A 257 34.83 -15.12 -24.38
C ASP A 257 33.73 -14.13 -23.97
N GLN A 258 33.72 -12.93 -24.54
CA GLN A 258 32.66 -11.94 -24.32
C GLN A 258 31.33 -12.40 -24.91
N ALA A 259 31.34 -12.98 -26.11
CA ALA A 259 30.13 -13.52 -26.72
C ALA A 259 29.58 -14.72 -25.92
N ALA A 260 30.47 -15.59 -25.44
CA ALA A 260 30.10 -16.71 -24.56
C ALA A 260 29.50 -16.22 -23.24
N PHE A 261 30.14 -15.23 -22.59
CA PHE A 261 29.64 -14.66 -21.34
C PHE A 261 28.30 -13.94 -21.51
N ARG A 262 28.14 -13.16 -22.59
CA ARG A 262 26.88 -12.49 -22.92
C ARG A 262 25.76 -13.50 -23.11
N PHE A 263 26.00 -14.53 -23.92
CA PHE A 263 25.01 -15.57 -24.19
C PHE A 263 24.62 -16.31 -22.91
N ALA A 264 25.61 -16.76 -22.11
CA ALA A 264 25.35 -17.43 -20.83
C ALA A 264 24.53 -16.54 -19.88
N THR A 265 24.90 -15.26 -19.76
CA THR A 265 24.23 -14.34 -18.83
C THR A 265 22.81 -14.01 -19.29
N MET A 266 22.54 -13.92 -20.60
CA MET A 266 21.19 -13.76 -21.12
C MET A 266 20.28 -14.95 -20.78
N PHE A 267 20.79 -16.19 -20.86
CA PHE A 267 20.01 -17.37 -20.45
C PHE A 267 19.76 -17.42 -18.94
N VAL A 268 20.76 -17.05 -18.12
CA VAL A 268 20.58 -16.91 -16.67
C VAL A 268 19.54 -15.85 -16.37
N PHE A 269 19.59 -14.70 -17.05
CA PHE A 269 18.61 -13.62 -16.91
C PHE A 269 17.19 -14.11 -17.26
N VAL A 270 17.00 -14.76 -18.42
CA VAL A 270 15.68 -15.28 -18.82
C VAL A 270 15.15 -16.33 -17.84
N ALA A 271 16.00 -17.24 -17.36
CA ALA A 271 15.62 -18.24 -16.37
C ALA A 271 15.21 -17.59 -15.03
N PHE A 272 15.97 -16.57 -14.60
CA PHE A 272 15.69 -15.78 -13.41
C PHE A 272 14.37 -15.02 -13.54
N GLU A 273 14.15 -14.33 -14.66
CA GLU A 273 12.90 -13.61 -14.95
C GLU A 273 11.69 -14.53 -14.97
N MET A 274 11.81 -15.72 -15.57
CA MET A 274 10.74 -16.72 -15.56
C MET A 274 10.43 -17.20 -14.13
N PHE A 275 11.44 -17.43 -13.31
CA PHE A 275 11.26 -17.79 -11.90
C PHE A 275 10.55 -16.67 -11.13
N ILE A 276 11.01 -15.43 -11.29
CA ILE A 276 10.41 -14.25 -10.65
C ILE A 276 8.95 -14.08 -11.08
N PHE A 277 8.69 -14.16 -12.38
CA PHE A 277 7.35 -14.05 -12.95
C PHE A 277 6.38 -15.07 -12.36
N LEU A 278 6.84 -16.31 -12.11
CA LEU A 278 6.03 -17.38 -11.52
C LEU A 278 5.86 -17.27 -10.00
N GLN A 279 6.92 -16.91 -9.27
CA GLN A 279 6.98 -17.06 -7.81
C GLN A 279 6.79 -15.77 -7.01
N VAL A 280 7.16 -14.61 -7.58
CA VAL A 280 7.05 -13.34 -6.88
C VAL A 280 5.59 -12.91 -6.81
N ARG A 281 5.20 -12.39 -5.64
CA ARG A 281 3.85 -11.85 -5.42
C ARG A 281 3.62 -10.60 -6.26
N ASP A 282 2.35 -10.31 -6.53
CA ASP A 282 2.00 -9.07 -7.19
C ASP A 282 2.39 -7.86 -6.35
N LEU A 283 3.02 -6.89 -7.02
CA LEU A 283 3.29 -5.57 -6.47
C LEU A 283 1.98 -4.76 -6.38
N LEU A 284 2.04 -3.61 -5.71
CA LEU A 284 0.87 -2.74 -5.55
C LEU A 284 0.29 -2.25 -6.90
N THR A 285 1.12 -2.26 -7.96
CA THR A 285 0.77 -1.85 -9.32
C THR A 285 0.29 -3.03 -10.17
N VAL A 286 -0.78 -2.84 -10.93
CA VAL A 286 -1.44 -3.92 -11.71
C VAL A 286 -1.31 -3.76 -13.23
N TRP A 287 -1.23 -2.55 -13.76
CA TRP A 287 -1.11 -2.30 -15.21
C TRP A 287 0.34 -1.97 -15.58
N PRO A 288 0.91 -2.42 -16.73
CA PRO A 288 0.25 -3.09 -17.86
C PRO A 288 -0.27 -4.48 -17.58
N HIS A 289 0.41 -5.19 -16.70
CA HIS A 289 0.03 -6.50 -16.20
C HIS A 289 0.75 -6.72 -14.87
N PRO A 290 0.19 -7.44 -13.89
CA PRO A 290 0.91 -7.73 -12.65
C PRO A 290 2.25 -8.43 -12.91
N GLY A 291 2.24 -9.38 -13.84
CA GLY A 291 3.44 -10.04 -14.34
C GLY A 291 4.46 -9.11 -15.02
N PHE A 292 4.07 -7.99 -15.64
CA PHE A 292 5.05 -7.02 -16.14
C PHE A 292 5.83 -6.39 -14.98
N TRP A 293 5.15 -6.04 -13.89
CA TRP A 293 5.83 -5.50 -12.71
C TRP A 293 6.70 -6.52 -12.00
N ARG A 294 6.31 -7.80 -12.02
CA ARG A 294 7.19 -8.89 -11.58
C ARG A 294 8.46 -8.94 -12.42
N LEU A 295 8.38 -8.80 -13.75
CA LEU A 295 9.56 -8.76 -14.62
C LEU A 295 10.43 -7.50 -14.38
N VAL A 296 9.82 -6.33 -14.18
CA VAL A 296 10.57 -5.11 -13.83
C VAL A 296 11.28 -5.28 -12.48
N PHE A 297 10.61 -5.88 -11.50
CA PHE A 297 11.18 -6.21 -10.20
C PHE A 297 12.31 -7.24 -10.32
N GLY A 298 12.13 -8.27 -11.16
CA GLY A 298 13.16 -9.25 -11.52
C GLY A 298 14.39 -8.58 -12.11
N ALA A 299 14.20 -7.69 -13.09
CA ALA A 299 15.29 -7.01 -13.75
C ALA A 299 16.07 -6.13 -12.75
N GLY A 300 15.37 -5.47 -11.83
CA GLY A 300 15.98 -4.73 -10.73
C GLY A 300 16.79 -5.61 -9.78
N ALA A 301 16.26 -6.77 -9.41
CA ALA A 301 16.95 -7.73 -8.55
C ALA A 301 18.20 -8.32 -9.22
N PHE A 302 18.09 -8.67 -10.50
CA PHE A 302 19.22 -9.16 -11.30
C PHE A 302 20.31 -8.09 -11.44
N TYR A 303 19.91 -6.84 -11.70
CA TYR A 303 20.82 -5.72 -11.75
C TYR A 303 21.52 -5.50 -10.40
N ALA A 304 20.80 -5.53 -9.28
CA ALA A 304 21.40 -5.45 -7.94
C ALA A 304 22.43 -6.57 -7.69
N LEU A 305 22.14 -7.81 -8.08
CA LEU A 305 23.09 -8.93 -7.98
C LEU A 305 24.33 -8.72 -8.86
N THR A 306 24.16 -8.13 -10.04
CA THR A 306 25.27 -7.77 -10.94
C THR A 306 26.16 -6.71 -10.28
N LEU A 307 25.58 -5.67 -9.67
CA LEU A 307 26.33 -4.63 -8.95
C LEU A 307 27.08 -5.21 -7.74
N VAL A 308 26.46 -6.11 -6.97
CA VAL A 308 27.14 -6.81 -5.86
C VAL A 308 28.33 -7.61 -6.38
N SER A 309 28.17 -8.29 -7.51
CA SER A 309 29.27 -9.05 -8.13
C SER A 309 30.42 -8.12 -8.53
N MET A 310 30.11 -6.98 -9.15
CA MET A 310 31.10 -5.96 -9.53
C MET A 310 31.82 -5.36 -8.30
N LEU A 311 31.11 -5.18 -7.18
CA LEU A 311 31.71 -4.73 -5.92
C LEU A 311 32.73 -5.72 -5.34
N MET A 312 32.78 -6.97 -5.80
CA MET A 312 33.80 -7.94 -5.40
C MET A 312 35.01 -7.97 -6.36
N LEU A 313 34.93 -7.29 -7.51
CA LEU A 313 35.94 -7.33 -8.57
C LEU A 313 36.79 -6.06 -8.63
N ASP A 314 37.96 -6.11 -9.26
CA ASP A 314 38.73 -4.92 -9.60
C ASP A 314 38.10 -4.14 -10.76
N PHE A 315 38.54 -2.91 -10.97
CA PHE A 315 37.95 -1.98 -11.95
C PHE A 315 37.86 -2.58 -13.36
N VAL A 316 38.94 -3.21 -13.82
CA VAL A 316 39.03 -3.79 -15.17
C VAL A 316 38.01 -4.92 -15.34
N ARG A 317 37.91 -5.85 -14.39
CA ARG A 317 36.96 -6.97 -14.47
C ARG A 317 35.51 -6.51 -14.25
N ALA A 318 35.29 -5.53 -13.38
CA ALA A 318 33.96 -4.94 -13.19
C ALA A 318 33.46 -4.26 -14.47
N ARG A 319 34.32 -3.45 -15.13
CA ARG A 319 34.00 -2.82 -16.40
C ARG A 319 33.78 -3.85 -17.52
N TRP A 320 34.59 -4.91 -17.55
CA TRP A 320 34.44 -6.01 -18.50
C TRP A 320 33.05 -6.68 -18.43
N ILE A 321 32.41 -6.75 -17.25
CA ILE A 321 31.03 -7.25 -17.14
C ILE A 321 30.06 -6.37 -17.94
N PHE A 322 30.09 -5.06 -17.73
CA PHE A 322 29.21 -4.14 -18.47
C PHE A 322 29.51 -4.17 -19.98
N GLU A 323 30.79 -4.16 -20.35
CA GLU A 323 31.22 -4.28 -21.75
C GLU A 323 30.71 -5.58 -22.38
N SER A 324 30.78 -6.70 -21.67
CA SER A 324 30.34 -8.00 -22.19
C SER A 324 28.82 -8.09 -22.30
N LEU A 325 28.07 -7.46 -21.39
CA LEU A 325 26.61 -7.47 -21.43
C LEU A 325 26.06 -6.59 -22.56
N LEU A 326 26.62 -5.40 -22.76
CA LEU A 326 25.99 -4.35 -23.58
C LEU A 326 26.82 -3.94 -24.83
N GLY A 327 28.12 -4.23 -24.85
CA GLY A 327 28.97 -4.27 -26.05
C GLY A 327 29.38 -2.91 -26.61
N ASP A 328 28.95 -1.81 -26.02
CA ASP A 328 28.98 -0.46 -26.59
C ASP A 328 29.79 0.56 -25.77
N ILE A 329 30.33 0.13 -24.62
CA ILE A 329 31.00 1.00 -23.65
C ILE A 329 32.41 1.44 -24.10
N GLY A 330 33.06 0.69 -25.00
CA GLY A 330 34.37 1.06 -25.59
C GLY A 330 35.49 1.22 -24.54
N SER A 331 36.59 1.90 -24.89
CA SER A 331 37.68 2.20 -23.94
C SER A 331 37.43 3.50 -23.17
N TYR A 332 37.97 3.60 -21.95
CA TYR A 332 37.84 4.80 -21.11
C TYR A 332 38.46 6.05 -21.77
N ALA A 333 39.59 5.92 -22.47
CA ALA A 333 40.19 7.02 -23.23
C ALA A 333 39.31 7.48 -24.41
N SER A 334 38.53 6.57 -25.01
CA SER A 334 37.54 6.94 -26.02
C SER A 334 36.34 7.66 -25.42
N TYR A 335 36.04 7.43 -24.14
CA TYR A 335 35.00 8.16 -23.42
C TYR A 335 35.45 9.60 -23.18
N GLU A 336 36.61 9.82 -22.54
CA GLU A 336 37.13 11.18 -22.25
C GLU A 336 37.17 12.05 -23.51
N LYS A 337 37.73 11.53 -24.61
CA LYS A 337 37.81 12.25 -25.88
C LYS A 337 36.44 12.60 -26.48
N LYS A 338 35.43 11.73 -26.30
CA LYS A 338 34.08 12.00 -26.79
C LYS A 338 33.36 13.02 -25.91
N THR A 339 33.55 12.95 -24.59
CA THR A 339 32.98 13.91 -23.65
C THR A 339 33.56 15.31 -23.88
N GLU A 340 34.88 15.45 -24.04
CA GLU A 340 35.53 16.73 -24.37
C GLU A 340 35.03 17.30 -25.71
N ALA A 341 34.88 16.46 -26.75
CA ALA A 341 34.37 16.90 -28.04
C ALA A 341 32.89 17.35 -27.98
N ILE A 342 32.05 16.67 -27.19
CA ILE A 342 30.65 17.06 -26.97
C ILE A 342 30.59 18.41 -26.23
N LYS A 343 31.46 18.62 -25.23
CA LYS A 343 31.54 19.90 -24.51
C LYS A 343 31.80 21.06 -25.46
N GLU A 344 32.77 20.93 -26.36
CA GLU A 344 33.11 22.01 -27.32
C GLU A 344 31.99 22.26 -28.34
N ASP A 345 31.31 21.20 -28.81
CA ASP A 345 30.27 21.30 -29.85
C ASP A 345 28.90 21.77 -29.31
N VAL A 346 28.60 21.49 -28.04
CA VAL A 346 27.28 21.76 -27.43
C VAL A 346 27.27 23.00 -26.53
N MET A 347 28.33 23.28 -25.76
CA MET A 347 28.29 24.39 -24.78
C MET A 347 28.38 25.78 -25.41
N GLY A 348 29.00 25.93 -26.59
CA GLY A 348 29.17 27.24 -27.24
C GLY A 348 29.66 28.34 -26.29
N THR A 349 29.37 29.61 -26.60
CA THR A 349 29.58 30.72 -25.67
C THR A 349 28.30 30.99 -24.88
N CYS A 350 28.34 30.98 -23.54
CA CYS A 350 27.20 31.32 -22.68
C CYS A 350 26.72 32.79 -22.78
N SER A 351 27.31 33.59 -23.68
CA SER A 351 26.89 34.96 -24.00
C SER A 351 25.75 34.96 -25.03
N MET A 352 24.51 35.01 -24.56
CA MET A 352 23.37 35.30 -25.43
C MET A 352 23.24 36.80 -25.69
N THR A 353 23.33 37.22 -26.96
CA THR A 353 22.93 38.56 -27.39
C THR A 353 21.50 38.53 -27.92
N LEU A 354 20.77 39.66 -27.85
CA LEU A 354 19.38 39.76 -28.30
C LEU A 354 19.17 39.30 -29.77
N GLN A 355 20.22 39.38 -30.58
CA GLN A 355 20.21 39.06 -32.01
C GLN A 355 20.49 37.57 -32.30
N SER A 356 21.24 36.88 -31.43
CA SER A 356 21.56 35.45 -31.56
C SER A 356 20.59 34.54 -30.77
N ALA A 357 19.91 35.10 -29.76
CA ALA A 357 19.00 34.37 -28.88
C ALA A 357 17.94 33.52 -29.60
N PRO A 358 17.24 33.98 -30.65
CA PRO A 358 16.21 33.18 -31.30
C PRO A 358 16.76 31.89 -31.94
N GLN A 359 17.94 31.96 -32.56
CA GLN A 359 18.56 30.81 -33.23
C GLN A 359 19.12 29.80 -32.23
N VAL A 360 19.75 30.30 -31.15
CA VAL A 360 20.28 29.45 -30.07
C VAL A 360 19.14 28.70 -29.39
N LEU A 361 18.06 29.40 -29.02
CA LEU A 361 16.88 28.78 -28.41
C LEU A 361 16.20 27.79 -29.35
N PHE A 362 16.10 28.10 -30.65
CA PHE A 362 15.53 27.17 -31.62
C PHE A 362 16.34 25.87 -31.73
N ASN A 363 17.67 25.98 -31.79
CA ASN A 363 18.54 24.80 -31.83
C ASN A 363 18.43 23.98 -30.54
N GLN A 364 18.42 24.61 -29.36
CA GLN A 364 18.31 23.88 -28.09
C GLN A 364 16.94 23.21 -27.91
N ILE A 365 15.85 23.86 -28.32
CA ILE A 365 14.50 23.30 -28.13
C ILE A 365 14.18 22.19 -29.15
N PHE A 366 14.60 22.35 -30.41
CA PHE A 366 14.15 21.47 -31.50
C PHE A 366 15.22 20.55 -32.07
N MET A 367 16.50 20.91 -31.97
CA MET A 367 17.61 20.12 -32.54
C MET A 367 18.38 19.34 -31.48
N ALA A 368 18.50 19.89 -30.27
CA ALA A 368 19.19 19.21 -29.17
C ALA A 368 18.27 18.17 -28.49
N PRO A 369 18.81 17.02 -28.07
CA PRO A 369 18.04 15.99 -27.38
C PRO A 369 17.71 16.34 -25.91
N TRP A 370 18.37 17.35 -25.34
CA TRP A 370 18.35 17.67 -23.91
C TRP A 370 17.00 18.21 -23.46
N PHE A 371 16.46 19.21 -24.15
CA PHE A 371 15.15 19.80 -23.81
C PHE A 371 14.02 18.75 -23.80
N LEU A 372 13.98 17.88 -24.81
CA LEU A 372 13.01 16.80 -24.89
C LEU A 372 13.22 15.76 -23.76
N SER A 373 14.48 15.45 -23.44
CA SER A 373 14.82 14.52 -22.36
C SER A 373 14.39 15.05 -20.99
N HIS A 374 14.61 16.34 -20.72
CA HIS A 374 14.10 17.03 -19.52
C HIS A 374 12.58 16.97 -19.47
N ALA A 375 11.90 17.35 -20.54
CA ALA A 375 10.43 17.33 -20.60
C ALA A 375 9.86 15.92 -20.37
N LEU A 376 10.44 14.89 -20.98
CA LEU A 376 10.02 13.49 -20.79
C LEU A 376 10.33 12.98 -19.38
N GLY A 377 11.48 13.34 -18.82
CA GLY A 377 11.87 12.99 -17.45
C GLY A 377 10.89 13.55 -16.42
N TRP A 378 10.53 14.83 -16.55
CA TRP A 378 9.59 15.49 -15.65
C TRP A 378 8.14 15.06 -15.86
N MET A 379 7.77 14.69 -17.09
CA MET A 379 6.51 13.97 -17.34
C MET A 379 6.46 12.66 -16.55
N GLY A 380 7.52 11.85 -16.62
CA GLY A 380 7.63 10.59 -15.87
C GLY A 380 7.56 10.78 -14.35
N LYS A 381 8.32 11.73 -13.80
CA LYS A 381 8.27 12.08 -12.37
C LYS A 381 6.88 12.50 -11.93
N MET A 382 6.19 13.32 -12.73
CA MET A 382 4.82 13.73 -12.43
C MET A 382 3.85 12.54 -12.46
N MET A 383 4.06 11.55 -13.32
CA MET A 383 3.29 10.29 -13.33
C MET A 383 3.55 9.42 -12.10
N ILE A 384 4.78 9.42 -11.59
CA ILE A 384 5.20 8.68 -10.39
C ILE A 384 4.67 9.34 -9.11
N PHE A 385 5.01 10.60 -8.86
CA PHE A 385 4.73 11.29 -7.58
C PHE A 385 3.38 12.02 -7.52
N ARG A 386 2.79 12.32 -8.67
CA ARG A 386 1.41 12.82 -8.82
C ARG A 386 1.09 14.09 -8.02
N ASP A 387 2.09 14.88 -7.66
CA ASP A 387 1.95 16.13 -6.91
C ASP A 387 2.90 17.19 -7.43
N TRP A 388 2.32 18.35 -7.79
CA TRP A 388 3.07 19.47 -8.36
C TRP A 388 4.11 20.04 -7.42
N LYS A 389 3.85 20.08 -6.11
CA LYS A 389 4.77 20.69 -5.14
C LYS A 389 6.01 19.82 -4.98
N VAL A 390 5.82 18.51 -4.88
CA VAL A 390 6.92 17.55 -4.79
C VAL A 390 7.80 17.63 -6.03
N CYS A 391 7.21 17.59 -7.22
CA CYS A 391 7.97 17.66 -8.47
C CYS A 391 8.64 19.04 -8.64
N LEU A 392 7.97 20.15 -8.30
CA LEU A 392 8.57 21.47 -8.41
C LEU A 392 9.77 21.65 -7.46
N ILE A 393 9.64 21.21 -6.20
CA ILE A 393 10.75 21.20 -5.25
C ILE A 393 11.90 20.35 -5.80
N GLY A 394 11.58 19.16 -6.33
CA GLY A 394 12.54 18.29 -6.97
C GLY A 394 13.27 18.96 -8.14
N ALA A 395 12.56 19.70 -8.99
CA ALA A 395 13.13 20.37 -10.15
C ALA A 395 14.17 21.40 -9.74
N PHE A 396 13.77 22.33 -8.85
CA PHE A 396 14.71 23.31 -8.32
C PHE A 396 15.91 22.68 -7.60
N LEU A 397 15.70 21.61 -6.83
CA LEU A 397 16.79 20.93 -6.14
C LEU A 397 17.74 20.20 -7.08
N PHE A 398 17.26 19.75 -8.25
CA PHE A 398 18.11 19.12 -9.24
C PHE A 398 19.05 20.16 -9.89
N GLU A 399 18.55 21.34 -10.25
CA GLU A 399 19.40 22.45 -10.75
C GLU A 399 20.46 22.85 -9.72
N VAL A 400 20.08 22.90 -8.44
CA VAL A 400 21.04 23.15 -7.34
C VAL A 400 22.07 22.02 -7.26
N THR A 401 21.67 20.78 -7.51
CA THR A 401 22.56 19.62 -7.54
C THR A 401 23.55 19.73 -8.69
N GLU A 402 23.10 20.13 -9.88
CA GLU A 402 23.95 20.35 -11.06
C GLU A 402 24.93 21.48 -10.83
N ALA A 403 24.46 22.64 -10.35
CA ALA A 403 25.31 23.77 -10.01
C ALA A 403 26.34 23.43 -8.90
N THR A 404 25.99 22.57 -7.95
CA THR A 404 26.90 22.16 -6.87
C THR A 404 27.91 21.12 -7.33
N LEU A 405 27.52 20.22 -8.23
CA LEU A 405 28.31 19.08 -8.68
C LEU A 405 28.94 19.27 -10.06
N CYS A 406 28.88 20.44 -10.69
CA CYS A 406 29.47 20.69 -12.02
C CYS A 406 30.98 20.41 -12.10
N TYR A 407 31.70 20.53 -10.98
CA TYR A 407 33.12 20.15 -10.88
C TYR A 407 33.35 18.64 -10.77
N VAL A 408 32.32 17.90 -10.34
CA VAL A 408 32.35 16.43 -10.14
C VAL A 408 31.66 15.70 -11.29
N CYS A 409 30.75 16.35 -12.00
CA CYS A 409 30.11 15.80 -13.18
C CYS A 409 30.31 16.86 -14.25
N PRO A 410 31.30 16.70 -15.13
CA PRO A 410 31.58 17.68 -16.18
C PRO A 410 30.37 17.87 -17.13
N GLU A 411 29.42 16.95 -17.11
CA GLU A 411 28.12 17.01 -17.80
C GLU A 411 27.14 18.03 -17.21
N PHE A 412 27.29 18.42 -15.94
CA PHE A 412 26.42 19.42 -15.27
C PHE A 412 26.89 20.85 -15.49
N GLU A 413 27.94 21.05 -16.28
CA GLU A 413 28.42 22.37 -16.65
C GLU A 413 27.53 22.94 -17.76
N GLU A 414 26.58 23.78 -17.35
CA GLU A 414 25.58 24.37 -18.24
C GLU A 414 25.51 25.89 -18.08
N CYS A 415 24.96 26.58 -19.08
CA CYS A 415 24.78 28.02 -19.01
C CYS A 415 23.64 28.39 -18.04
N TRP A 416 23.81 29.49 -17.28
CA TRP A 416 22.82 29.94 -16.29
C TRP A 416 21.40 30.13 -16.86
N TRP A 417 21.28 30.53 -18.13
CA TRP A 417 20.00 30.74 -18.80
C TRP A 417 19.34 29.44 -19.26
N ASP A 418 20.14 28.39 -19.48
CA ASP A 418 19.65 27.05 -19.86
C ASP A 418 18.95 26.43 -18.65
N SER A 419 19.70 26.27 -17.55
CA SER A 419 19.22 25.79 -16.25
C SER A 419 17.97 26.55 -15.74
N ILE A 420 17.98 27.89 -15.75
CA ILE A 420 16.86 28.67 -15.22
C ILE A 420 15.68 28.73 -16.21
N PHE A 421 15.90 29.15 -17.46
CA PHE A 421 14.77 29.47 -18.36
C PHE A 421 14.34 28.28 -19.20
N LEU A 422 15.28 27.53 -19.78
CA LEU A 422 14.94 26.41 -20.65
C LEU A 422 14.57 25.16 -19.85
N ASP A 423 15.36 24.77 -18.86
CA ASP A 423 15.09 23.55 -18.11
C ASP A 423 14.03 23.80 -17.04
N THR A 424 14.30 24.66 -16.05
CA THR A 424 13.37 24.88 -14.93
C THR A 424 12.00 25.39 -15.38
N PHE A 425 11.95 26.49 -16.14
CA PHE A 425 10.68 27.12 -16.53
C PHE A 425 10.11 26.62 -17.88
N GLY A 426 10.93 25.99 -18.72
CA GLY A 426 10.52 25.45 -20.01
C GLY A 426 10.19 23.97 -19.94
N ALA A 427 11.20 23.12 -20.09
CA ALA A 427 11.09 21.67 -20.22
C ALA A 427 10.45 21.02 -18.99
N ASN A 428 10.89 21.39 -17.78
CA ASN A 428 10.46 20.76 -16.53
C ASN A 428 8.96 21.05 -16.28
N LEU A 429 8.54 22.31 -16.40
CA LEU A 429 7.12 22.70 -16.26
C LEU A 429 6.25 22.11 -17.37
N LEU A 430 6.73 22.08 -18.62
CA LEU A 430 6.03 21.45 -19.73
C LEU A 430 5.81 19.96 -19.47
N GLY A 431 6.87 19.25 -19.06
CA GLY A 431 6.82 17.83 -18.70
C GLY A 431 5.82 17.57 -17.59
N MET A 432 5.86 18.34 -16.49
CA MET A 432 4.90 18.25 -15.39
C MET A 432 3.46 18.53 -15.84
N TRP A 433 3.25 19.51 -16.71
CA TRP A 433 1.94 19.81 -17.29
C TRP A 433 1.40 18.64 -18.11
N VAL A 434 2.20 18.08 -19.03
CA VAL A 434 1.84 16.90 -19.82
C VAL A 434 1.55 15.71 -18.90
N GLY A 435 2.43 15.42 -17.95
CA GLY A 435 2.28 14.31 -17.00
C GLY A 435 1.00 14.44 -16.15
N THR A 436 0.60 15.66 -15.79
CA THR A 436 -0.67 15.92 -15.11
C THR A 436 -1.87 15.56 -15.96
N HIS A 437 -1.85 15.91 -17.26
CA HIS A 437 -2.93 15.55 -18.17
C HIS A 437 -2.99 14.05 -18.44
N VAL A 438 -1.84 13.39 -18.59
CA VAL A 438 -1.76 11.93 -18.70
C VAL A 438 -2.38 11.29 -17.45
N ASN A 439 -2.00 11.73 -16.24
CA ASN A 439 -2.59 11.27 -14.97
C ASN A 439 -4.11 11.49 -14.91
N ARG A 440 -4.60 12.69 -15.26
CA ARG A 440 -6.03 13.03 -15.26
C ARG A 440 -6.83 12.18 -16.25
N TRP A 441 -6.28 11.95 -17.44
CA TRP A 441 -6.87 11.08 -18.45
C TRP A 441 -6.95 9.64 -17.95
N MET A 442 -5.87 9.11 -17.37
CA MET A 442 -5.85 7.76 -16.76
C MET A 442 -6.89 7.61 -15.65
N VAL A 443 -7.00 8.60 -14.74
CA VAL A 443 -8.00 8.62 -13.66
C VAL A 443 -9.43 8.66 -14.20
N THR A 444 -9.70 9.55 -15.16
CA THR A 444 -11.04 9.71 -15.75
C THR A 444 -11.48 8.43 -16.45
N TYR A 445 -10.54 7.74 -17.11
CA TYR A 445 -10.77 6.43 -17.69
C TYR A 445 -11.05 5.36 -16.62
N SER A 446 -10.27 5.34 -15.52
CA SER A 446 -10.46 4.41 -14.40
C SER A 446 -11.83 4.53 -13.74
N LYS A 447 -12.34 5.76 -13.53
CA LYS A 447 -13.64 6.02 -12.89
C LYS A 447 -14.84 5.55 -13.73
N LYS A 448 -14.66 5.22 -15.02
CA LYS A 448 -15.73 4.62 -15.82
C LYS A 448 -16.08 3.25 -15.26
N LYS A 449 -17.34 3.04 -14.87
CA LYS A 449 -17.82 1.77 -14.32
C LYS A 449 -17.97 0.73 -15.43
N SER A 450 -17.73 -0.53 -15.09
CA SER A 450 -18.06 -1.70 -15.92
C SER A 450 -18.76 -2.74 -15.08
N THR A 451 -19.72 -3.42 -15.69
CA THR A 451 -20.40 -4.56 -15.08
C THR A 451 -19.66 -5.84 -15.45
N ILE A 452 -19.22 -6.61 -14.46
CA ILE A 452 -18.73 -7.98 -14.68
C ILE A 452 -19.87 -8.92 -14.34
N ILE A 453 -20.12 -9.87 -15.25
CA ILE A 453 -21.05 -10.97 -15.05
C ILE A 453 -20.20 -12.14 -14.54
N SER A 454 -20.33 -12.48 -13.26
CA SER A 454 -19.64 -13.61 -12.65
C SER A 454 -20.70 -14.52 -12.01
N GLY A 455 -21.18 -15.51 -12.76
CA GLY A 455 -22.39 -16.23 -12.33
C GLY A 455 -23.57 -15.26 -12.23
N ASP A 456 -24.66 -15.67 -11.59
CA ASP A 456 -25.94 -14.92 -11.55
C ASP A 456 -25.84 -13.52 -10.90
N ASP A 457 -24.69 -13.15 -10.34
CA ASP A 457 -24.42 -11.84 -9.74
C ASP A 457 -23.74 -10.85 -10.70
N LYS A 458 -24.39 -9.70 -10.91
CA LYS A 458 -23.82 -8.55 -11.61
C LYS A 458 -23.08 -7.66 -10.61
N VAL A 459 -21.74 -7.68 -10.64
CA VAL A 459 -20.93 -6.78 -9.81
C VAL A 459 -20.51 -5.56 -10.63
N VAL A 460 -20.80 -4.37 -10.11
CA VAL A 460 -20.38 -3.09 -10.72
C VAL A 460 -19.05 -2.67 -10.11
N ILE A 461 -17.97 -2.78 -10.87
CA ILE A 461 -16.63 -2.32 -10.45
C ILE A 461 -16.06 -1.33 -11.46
N SER A 462 -14.99 -0.61 -11.12
CA SER A 462 -14.35 0.30 -12.06
C SER A 462 -13.81 -0.46 -13.28
N ARG A 463 -13.74 0.14 -14.48
CA ARG A 463 -13.21 -0.51 -15.69
C ARG A 463 -11.79 -1.04 -15.47
N ALA A 464 -10.97 -0.30 -14.72
CA ALA A 464 -9.62 -0.71 -14.38
C ALA A 464 -9.60 -1.94 -13.45
N GLN A 465 -10.46 -1.97 -12.42
CA GLN A 465 -10.61 -3.13 -11.54
C GLN A 465 -11.17 -4.35 -12.27
N ALA A 466 -12.14 -4.13 -13.17
CA ALA A 466 -12.70 -5.19 -14.00
C ALA A 466 -11.70 -5.79 -14.96
N TRP A 467 -10.74 -4.98 -15.40
CA TRP A 467 -9.66 -5.47 -16.24
C TRP A 467 -8.59 -6.18 -15.42
N GLY A 468 -8.18 -5.65 -14.27
CA GLY A 468 -7.27 -6.34 -13.34
C GLY A 468 -7.78 -7.71 -12.89
N ALA A 469 -9.07 -7.81 -12.57
CA ALA A 469 -9.72 -9.09 -12.25
C ALA A 469 -9.81 -10.05 -13.45
N LYS A 470 -9.82 -9.54 -14.69
CA LYS A 470 -9.76 -10.34 -15.93
C LYS A 470 -8.34 -10.76 -16.32
N LEU A 471 -7.32 -10.02 -15.86
CA LEU A 471 -5.91 -10.30 -16.07
C LEU A 471 -5.34 -11.28 -15.04
N ASP A 472 -6.12 -11.63 -14.00
CA ASP A 472 -5.72 -12.67 -13.06
C ASP A 472 -5.37 -13.95 -13.84
N TRP A 473 -4.13 -14.39 -13.68
CA TRP A 473 -3.54 -15.52 -14.38
C TRP A 473 -4.29 -16.83 -14.09
N ALA A 474 -5.10 -16.83 -13.02
CA ALA A 474 -6.04 -17.88 -12.60
C ALA A 474 -7.22 -18.12 -13.57
N GLY A 475 -7.45 -17.22 -14.54
CA GLY A 475 -8.26 -17.49 -15.73
C GLY A 475 -9.78 -17.53 -15.51
N LYS A 476 -10.42 -16.37 -15.65
CA LYS A 476 -11.76 -16.23 -16.26
C LYS A 476 -11.79 -14.98 -17.16
N ALA A 477 -11.43 -15.17 -18.43
CA ALA A 477 -11.39 -14.11 -19.42
C ALA A 477 -12.77 -13.87 -20.07
N GLY A 478 -13.32 -12.66 -19.94
CA GLY A 478 -14.39 -12.16 -20.82
C GLY A 478 -13.80 -11.32 -21.95
N ARG A 479 -14.11 -11.66 -23.22
CA ARG A 479 -13.64 -11.00 -24.47
C ARG A 479 -13.77 -9.47 -24.43
N ALA A 480 -12.74 -8.76 -24.91
CA ALA A 480 -12.74 -7.31 -25.13
C ALA A 480 -12.40 -6.98 -26.60
N THR A 481 -12.93 -5.87 -27.12
CA THR A 481 -12.82 -5.44 -28.54
C THR A 481 -11.59 -4.58 -28.82
N ASP A 482 -11.15 -4.50 -30.09
CA ASP A 482 -9.83 -3.98 -30.50
C ASP A 482 -9.55 -2.50 -30.18
N THR A 483 -10.56 -1.66 -30.08
CA THR A 483 -10.43 -0.24 -29.69
C THR A 483 -10.27 -0.05 -28.18
N GLU A 484 -10.63 -1.04 -27.37
CA GLU A 484 -10.45 -1.02 -25.92
C GLU A 484 -9.03 -1.40 -25.51
N LYS A 485 -8.25 -2.04 -26.40
CA LYS A 485 -6.91 -2.59 -26.15
C LYS A 485 -5.79 -1.55 -26.07
N LEU A 486 -5.89 -0.46 -26.84
CA LEU A 486 -4.82 0.54 -26.97
C LEU A 486 -4.88 1.63 -25.89
N ALA A 487 -6.09 2.06 -25.51
CA ALA A 487 -6.30 3.09 -24.49
C ALA A 487 -6.33 2.56 -23.04
N SER A 488 -6.54 1.25 -22.85
CA SER A 488 -6.36 0.56 -21.54
C SER A 488 -4.89 0.29 -21.20
N ALA A 489 -4.01 0.56 -22.16
CA ALA A 489 -2.56 0.60 -22.18
C ALA A 489 -1.85 1.49 -21.16
N LEU A 490 -2.51 2.12 -20.18
CA LEU A 490 -2.10 3.31 -19.41
C LEU A 490 -1.60 3.27 -17.94
N ASN A 491 -2.29 2.52 -17.05
CA ASN A 491 -2.66 3.01 -15.70
C ASN A 491 -2.14 2.25 -14.43
N PRO A 492 -1.17 2.76 -13.66
CA PRO A 492 -0.78 2.19 -12.36
C PRO A 492 -1.82 2.46 -11.27
N LEU A 493 -2.43 1.41 -10.71
CA LEU A 493 -3.40 1.47 -9.61
C LEU A 493 -2.81 2.15 -8.35
N ILE A 494 -3.31 3.35 -8.02
CA ILE A 494 -3.75 3.70 -6.66
C ILE A 494 -5.08 4.46 -6.84
N HIS A 495 -6.10 4.06 -6.08
CA HIS A 495 -7.51 4.43 -6.23
C HIS A 495 -7.83 5.91 -6.01
N ASP A 496 -6.89 6.71 -5.50
CA ASP A 496 -7.09 8.14 -5.30
C ASP A 496 -6.28 8.96 -6.30
N SER A 497 -6.97 9.89 -6.94
CA SER A 497 -6.51 10.65 -8.11
C SER A 497 -5.38 11.65 -7.82
N THR A 498 -4.92 11.75 -6.58
CA THR A 498 -3.83 12.62 -6.15
C THR A 498 -3.16 12.02 -4.91
N TYR A 499 -1.85 11.81 -4.95
CA TYR A 499 -1.10 11.57 -3.72
C TYR A 499 -1.14 12.84 -2.88
N LYS A 500 -1.79 12.78 -1.72
CA LYS A 500 -1.80 13.87 -0.76
C LYS A 500 -0.62 13.70 0.17
N TRP A 501 0.55 14.16 -0.27
CA TRP A 501 1.78 14.09 0.52
C TRP A 501 1.70 14.93 1.80
N SER A 502 0.98 16.06 1.73
CA SER A 502 0.76 16.96 2.88
C SER A 502 2.06 17.29 3.60
N ILE A 503 3.07 17.78 2.85
CA ILE A 503 4.45 18.00 3.31
C ILE A 503 4.51 18.68 4.69
N MET A 504 3.70 19.73 4.89
CA MET A 504 3.69 20.53 6.12
C MET A 504 2.71 20.03 7.21
N ALA A 505 2.19 18.81 7.10
CA ALA A 505 1.23 18.30 8.09
C ALA A 505 1.88 18.00 9.46
N SER A 506 3.15 17.60 9.47
CA SER A 506 3.94 17.39 10.69
C SER A 506 5.44 17.38 10.37
N PRO A 507 6.33 17.64 11.34
CA PRO A 507 7.78 17.54 11.12
C PRO A 507 8.22 16.15 10.62
N LEU A 508 7.58 15.08 11.12
CA LEU A 508 7.84 13.72 10.66
C LEU A 508 7.40 13.52 9.21
N ARG A 509 6.23 14.04 8.83
CA ARG A 509 5.75 13.98 7.44
C ARG A 509 6.67 14.77 6.50
N MET A 510 7.14 15.95 6.93
CA MET A 510 8.09 16.75 6.16
C MET A 510 9.39 15.98 5.94
N LEU A 511 9.94 15.34 6.98
CA LEU A 511 11.12 14.49 6.86
C LEU A 511 10.87 13.29 5.93
N GLN A 512 9.74 12.60 6.06
CA GLN A 512 9.40 11.44 5.22
C GLN A 512 9.28 11.80 3.73
N VAL A 513 8.67 12.95 3.41
CA VAL A 513 8.59 13.42 2.02
C VAL A 513 9.94 13.96 1.55
N GLY A 514 10.69 14.65 2.42
CA GLY A 514 12.05 15.11 2.14
C GLY A 514 13.01 13.97 1.82
N LEU A 515 12.95 12.85 2.57
CA LEU A 515 13.74 11.65 2.29
C LEU A 515 13.41 11.03 0.94
N MET A 516 12.15 11.06 0.52
CA MET A 516 11.75 10.59 -0.82
C MET A 516 12.32 11.48 -1.92
N VAL A 517 12.23 12.80 -1.77
CA VAL A 517 12.81 13.75 -2.73
C VAL A 517 14.33 13.59 -2.78
N GLY A 518 14.99 13.45 -1.62
CA GLY A 518 16.42 13.17 -1.53
C GLY A 518 16.79 11.85 -2.21
N ALA A 519 16.00 10.78 -2.04
CA ALA A 519 16.22 9.52 -2.73
C ALA A 519 16.10 9.63 -4.25
N MET A 520 15.14 10.42 -4.75
CA MET A 520 15.01 10.72 -6.17
C MET A 520 16.29 11.41 -6.70
N LEU A 521 16.72 12.50 -6.06
CA LEU A 521 17.94 13.23 -6.46
C LEU A 521 19.18 12.34 -6.39
N PHE A 522 19.28 11.49 -5.38
CA PHE A 522 20.38 10.55 -5.22
C PHE A 522 20.45 9.53 -6.35
N ILE A 523 19.31 8.94 -6.74
CA ILE A 523 19.22 8.00 -7.87
C ILE A 523 19.63 8.69 -9.19
N GLU A 524 19.22 9.93 -9.39
CA GLU A 524 19.52 10.70 -10.59
C GLU A 524 20.98 11.05 -10.68
N THR A 525 21.54 11.60 -9.60
CA THR A 525 22.97 11.91 -9.48
C THR A 525 23.83 10.67 -9.71
N ASN A 526 23.44 9.51 -9.16
CA ASN A 526 24.15 8.25 -9.38
C ASN A 526 24.25 7.86 -10.87
N THR A 527 23.32 8.28 -11.72
CA THR A 527 23.40 8.05 -13.17
C THR A 527 24.69 8.63 -13.73
N PHE A 528 24.93 9.92 -13.46
CA PHE A 528 26.07 10.66 -13.95
C PHE A 528 27.36 10.22 -13.26
N LEU A 529 27.31 9.96 -11.95
CA LEU A 529 28.47 9.44 -11.21
C LEU A 529 28.92 8.08 -11.75
N MET A 530 27.98 7.19 -12.10
CA MET A 530 28.30 5.89 -12.71
C MET A 530 28.87 6.06 -14.12
N MET A 531 28.32 6.97 -14.92
CA MET A 531 28.85 7.26 -16.26
C MET A 531 30.30 7.72 -16.21
N ASN A 532 30.61 8.69 -15.34
CA ASN A 532 31.98 9.18 -15.16
C ASN A 532 32.91 8.13 -14.57
N THR A 533 32.46 7.42 -13.53
CA THR A 533 33.31 6.45 -12.84
C THR A 533 33.67 5.27 -13.71
N MET A 534 32.66 4.73 -14.40
CA MET A 534 32.83 3.56 -15.23
C MET A 534 33.10 3.93 -16.70
N GLY A 535 33.33 5.21 -17.03
CA GLY A 535 33.57 5.74 -18.38
C GLY A 535 32.59 5.19 -19.42
N ILE A 536 31.29 5.38 -19.17
CA ILE A 536 30.18 4.88 -19.99
C ILE A 536 29.69 6.01 -20.90
N PRO A 537 29.74 5.87 -22.24
CA PRO A 537 29.27 6.89 -23.18
C PRO A 537 27.80 7.26 -22.95
N HIS A 538 27.44 8.53 -23.14
CA HIS A 538 26.06 9.04 -22.98
C HIS A 538 25.01 8.21 -23.72
N ASP A 539 25.27 7.89 -24.99
CA ASP A 539 24.32 7.15 -25.84
C ASP A 539 24.30 5.62 -25.60
N SER A 540 25.00 5.15 -24.56
CA SER A 540 25.10 3.73 -24.28
C SER A 540 23.73 3.09 -23.97
N TRP A 541 23.56 1.85 -24.43
CA TRP A 541 22.45 0.98 -24.09
C TRP A 541 22.35 0.74 -22.58
N TYR A 542 23.46 0.82 -21.84
CA TYR A 542 23.45 0.79 -20.38
C TYR A 542 22.60 1.93 -19.80
N ASN A 543 22.88 3.17 -20.21
CA ASN A 543 22.17 4.34 -19.70
C ASN A 543 20.68 4.26 -20.04
N LYS A 544 20.35 3.85 -21.27
CA LYS A 544 18.97 3.64 -21.71
C LYS A 544 18.25 2.55 -20.91
N ALA A 545 18.90 1.40 -20.70
CA ALA A 545 18.34 0.28 -19.95
C ALA A 545 18.17 0.63 -18.46
N ARG A 546 19.16 1.30 -17.85
CA ARG A 546 19.10 1.77 -16.47
C ARG A 546 18.00 2.81 -16.27
N LEU A 547 17.89 3.77 -17.18
CA LEU A 547 16.84 4.80 -17.16
C LEU A 547 15.45 4.16 -17.26
N ALA A 548 15.26 3.20 -18.18
CA ALA A 548 14.00 2.46 -18.29
C ALA A 548 13.69 1.66 -17.01
N LEU A 549 14.70 0.97 -16.46
CA LEU A 549 14.56 0.18 -15.23
C LEU A 549 14.11 1.05 -14.05
N PHE A 550 14.80 2.15 -13.77
CA PHE A 550 14.42 3.06 -12.69
C PHE A 550 13.10 3.78 -12.98
N GLY A 551 12.83 4.16 -14.23
CA GLY A 551 11.57 4.76 -14.64
C GLY A 551 10.37 3.86 -14.32
N PHE A 552 10.46 2.57 -14.60
CA PHE A 552 9.41 1.61 -14.26
C PHE A 552 9.43 1.21 -12.78
N LEU A 553 10.58 0.84 -12.20
CA LEU A 553 10.69 0.37 -10.81
C LEU A 553 10.26 1.43 -9.79
N SER A 554 10.45 2.72 -10.11
CA SER A 554 10.05 3.83 -9.25
C SER A 554 8.52 3.97 -9.12
N VAL A 555 7.74 3.47 -10.08
CA VAL A 555 6.27 3.54 -10.04
C VAL A 555 5.70 2.76 -8.85
N PRO A 556 5.95 1.43 -8.70
CA PRO A 556 5.54 0.70 -7.50
C PRO A 556 6.29 1.16 -6.25
N ALA A 557 7.57 1.57 -6.34
CA ALA A 557 8.33 2.02 -5.18
C ALA A 557 7.75 3.29 -4.53
N ALA A 558 7.41 4.32 -5.32
CA ALA A 558 6.80 5.55 -4.81
C ALA A 558 5.39 5.30 -4.26
N ALA A 559 4.65 4.38 -4.88
CA ALA A 559 3.33 3.94 -4.41
C ALA A 559 3.41 3.24 -3.04
N GLU A 560 4.37 2.32 -2.86
CA GLU A 560 4.65 1.65 -1.59
C GLU A 560 5.10 2.64 -0.51
N TRP A 561 5.97 3.60 -0.85
CA TRP A 561 6.41 4.65 0.07
C TRP A 561 5.25 5.54 0.51
N TYR A 562 4.39 5.95 -0.42
CA TYR A 562 3.20 6.74 -0.11
C TYR A 562 2.30 5.99 0.89
N VAL A 563 2.03 4.71 0.65
CA VAL A 563 1.20 3.88 1.54
C VAL A 563 1.84 3.76 2.92
N TYR A 564 3.15 3.48 2.97
CA TYR A 564 3.92 3.39 4.20
C TYR A 564 3.76 4.68 5.02
N VAL A 565 4.11 5.82 4.42
CA VAL A 565 4.05 7.14 5.07
C VAL A 565 2.61 7.53 5.45
N ALA A 566 1.63 7.32 4.58
CA ALA A 566 0.25 7.72 4.81
C ALA A 566 -0.38 7.03 6.03
N HIS A 567 -0.08 5.74 6.25
CA HIS A 567 -0.64 4.93 7.33
C HIS A 567 0.11 5.11 8.66
N THR A 568 1.42 5.40 8.65
CA THR A 568 2.14 5.77 9.89
C THR A 568 1.56 7.02 10.58
N SER A 569 0.86 7.88 9.83
CA SER A 569 0.31 9.15 10.34
C SER A 569 -1.17 9.10 10.75
N ARG A 570 -1.90 8.02 10.44
CA ARG A 570 -3.33 7.89 10.74
C ARG A 570 -3.59 6.58 11.47
N ALA A 571 -3.85 6.67 12.77
CA ALA A 571 -4.56 5.67 13.57
C ALA A 571 -3.83 4.33 13.84
N GLY A 572 -2.67 4.38 14.50
CA GLY A 572 -2.20 3.28 15.38
C GLY A 572 -1.85 1.94 14.72
N VAL A 573 -1.88 1.84 13.38
CA VAL A 573 -1.36 0.68 12.65
C VAL A 573 0.02 1.02 12.12
N ASP A 574 1.04 0.65 12.89
CA ASP A 574 2.43 0.80 12.48
C ASP A 574 2.75 -0.24 11.39
N ILE A 575 2.72 0.19 10.12
CA ILE A 575 3.34 -0.60 9.05
C ILE A 575 4.84 -0.62 9.35
N ALA A 576 5.35 -1.73 9.87
CA ALA A 576 6.74 -1.84 10.32
C ALA A 576 7.75 -2.01 9.19
N ARG A 577 7.31 -2.21 7.94
CA ARG A 577 8.18 -2.54 6.80
C ARG A 577 7.81 -1.76 5.55
N ILE A 578 8.85 -1.25 4.89
CA ILE A 578 8.77 -0.67 3.55
C ILE A 578 8.48 -1.77 2.52
N GLY A 579 7.80 -1.42 1.43
CA GLY A 579 7.48 -2.39 0.38
C GLY A 579 8.73 -2.90 -0.37
N PRO A 580 8.62 -4.07 -1.04
CA PRO A 580 9.74 -4.71 -1.70
C PRO A 580 10.33 -3.90 -2.87
N ALA A 581 9.52 -3.22 -3.68
CA ALA A 581 10.04 -2.40 -4.78
C ALA A 581 10.77 -1.17 -4.24
N CYS A 582 10.24 -0.54 -3.19
CA CYS A 582 10.90 0.59 -2.55
C CYS A 582 12.25 0.17 -1.93
N TRP A 583 12.29 -0.98 -1.26
CA TRP A 583 13.53 -1.53 -0.71
C TRP A 583 14.56 -1.86 -1.80
N LEU A 584 14.13 -2.48 -2.89
CA LEU A 584 15.00 -2.85 -4.01
C LEU A 584 15.56 -1.61 -4.71
N CYS A 585 14.71 -0.61 -4.98
CA CYS A 585 15.11 0.66 -5.59
C CYS A 585 16.21 1.37 -4.77
N MET A 586 16.02 1.47 -3.45
CA MET A 586 17.02 2.04 -2.55
C MET A 586 18.30 1.20 -2.49
N SER A 587 18.18 -0.13 -2.53
CA SER A 587 19.33 -1.04 -2.50
C SER A 587 20.20 -0.87 -3.75
N ILE A 588 19.59 -0.77 -4.94
CA ILE A 588 20.32 -0.51 -6.18
C ILE A 588 21.04 0.84 -6.09
N ALA A 589 20.34 1.90 -5.66
CA ALA A 589 20.94 3.23 -5.53
C ALA A 589 22.16 3.22 -4.59
N LEU A 590 22.06 2.54 -3.45
CA LEU A 590 23.19 2.42 -2.52
C LEU A 590 24.34 1.60 -3.12
N LEU A 591 24.06 0.51 -3.84
CA LEU A 591 25.08 -0.32 -4.49
C LEU A 591 25.84 0.44 -5.59
N GLU A 592 25.14 1.22 -6.41
CA GLU A 592 25.75 2.10 -7.41
C GLU A 592 26.66 3.14 -6.75
N HIS A 593 26.20 3.73 -5.65
CA HIS A 593 27.01 4.68 -4.90
C HIS A 593 28.24 4.03 -4.25
N CYS A 594 28.13 2.78 -3.78
CA CYS A 594 29.30 2.02 -3.33
C CYS A 594 30.30 1.77 -4.46
N LEU A 595 29.84 1.49 -5.68
CA LEU A 595 30.72 1.33 -6.84
C LEU A 595 31.43 2.63 -7.19
N PHE A 596 30.71 3.76 -7.15
CA PHE A 596 31.29 5.09 -7.30
C PHE A 596 32.46 5.30 -6.32
N TRP A 597 32.24 5.08 -5.02
CA TRP A 597 33.30 5.25 -4.02
C TRP A 597 34.45 4.25 -4.15
N LYS A 598 34.15 3.01 -4.53
CA LYS A 598 35.17 1.98 -4.71
C LYS A 598 36.11 2.31 -5.88
N PHE A 599 35.54 2.79 -6.98
CA PHE A 599 36.27 3.08 -8.21
C PHE A 599 36.50 4.58 -8.43
N PHE A 600 36.51 5.34 -7.33
CA PHE A 600 36.57 6.80 -7.34
C PHE A 600 37.62 7.31 -8.34
N PRO A 601 37.22 8.07 -9.37
CA PRO A 601 38.14 8.46 -10.43
C PRO A 601 39.28 9.35 -9.93
N LYS A 602 40.50 9.06 -10.39
CA LYS A 602 41.70 9.78 -9.94
C LYS A 602 41.72 11.25 -10.34
N HIS A 603 41.10 11.61 -11.46
CA HIS A 603 41.00 13.00 -11.90
C HIS A 603 40.15 13.86 -10.93
N PHE A 604 39.17 13.27 -10.23
CA PHE A 604 38.41 13.99 -9.20
C PHE A 604 39.22 14.39 -7.99
N VAL A 605 40.26 13.62 -7.64
CA VAL A 605 41.14 14.00 -6.52
C VAL A 605 41.86 15.31 -6.81
N ALA A 606 42.21 15.57 -8.08
CA ALA A 606 42.84 16.82 -8.50
C ALA A 606 41.87 18.01 -8.53
N GLU A 607 40.58 17.77 -8.80
CA GLU A 607 39.53 18.81 -8.80
C GLU A 607 38.95 19.07 -7.39
N LEU A 608 39.02 18.10 -6.47
CA LEU A 608 38.63 18.27 -5.06
C LEU A 608 39.44 19.38 -4.35
N ASP A 609 40.70 19.56 -4.75
CA ASP A 609 41.55 20.65 -4.26
C ASP A 609 41.05 22.02 -4.72
N LYS A 610 40.36 22.11 -5.87
CA LYS A 610 39.70 23.33 -6.32
C LYS A 610 38.38 23.57 -5.58
N LEU A 611 37.69 22.50 -5.18
CA LEU A 611 36.47 22.55 -4.37
C LEU A 611 36.73 23.11 -2.96
N HIS A 612 37.93 22.91 -2.39
CA HIS A 612 38.33 23.54 -1.11
C HIS A 612 38.26 25.08 -1.16
N GLY A 613 38.38 25.70 -2.34
CA GLY A 613 38.20 27.14 -2.53
C GLY A 613 36.74 27.58 -2.72
N TRP A 614 35.84 26.67 -3.09
CA TRP A 614 34.44 26.94 -3.48
C TRP A 614 33.39 26.42 -2.49
N ILE A 615 33.77 25.65 -1.46
CA ILE A 615 32.98 25.56 -0.22
C ILE A 615 33.16 26.91 0.52
N LEU A 616 32.62 27.96 -0.11
CA LEU A 616 32.56 29.35 0.32
C LEU A 616 31.33 29.61 1.18
N ILE A 617 30.75 28.57 1.76
CA ILE A 617 30.09 28.72 3.04
C ILE A 617 31.22 28.50 4.03
N PRO A 618 31.77 29.54 4.70
CA PRO A 618 32.70 29.35 5.79
C PRO A 618 32.18 28.19 6.64
N THR A 619 33.00 27.20 6.98
CA THR A 619 32.58 26.09 7.84
C THR A 619 31.82 26.60 9.06
N ASP A 620 32.20 27.79 9.55
CA ASP A 620 31.49 28.60 10.52
C ASP A 620 30.05 28.99 10.10
N THR A 621 29.83 29.56 8.91
CA THR A 621 28.50 29.87 8.35
C THR A 621 27.66 28.61 8.12
N LEU A 622 28.23 27.52 7.60
CA LEU A 622 27.50 26.27 7.36
C LEU A 622 27.10 25.63 8.69
N THR A 623 28.02 25.62 9.65
CA THR A 623 27.77 25.15 11.01
C THR A 623 26.72 26.01 11.70
N LYS A 624 26.76 27.34 11.55
CA LYS A 624 25.72 28.26 12.05
C LYS A 624 24.36 28.02 11.40
N HIS A 625 24.32 27.71 10.10
CA HIS A 625 23.08 27.35 9.40
C HIS A 625 22.53 26.00 9.85
N LEU A 626 23.37 24.97 9.94
CA LEU A 626 22.99 23.65 10.43
C LEU A 626 22.54 23.71 11.89
N LEU A 627 23.20 24.52 12.73
CA LEU A 627 22.78 24.81 14.10
C LEU A 627 21.45 25.57 14.14
N ALA A 628 21.24 26.59 13.31
CA ALA A 628 19.97 27.30 13.23
C ALA A 628 18.81 26.38 12.81
N TRP A 629 19.04 25.51 11.82
CA TRP A 629 18.08 24.48 11.43
C TRP A 629 17.87 23.42 12.52
N PHE A 630 18.94 23.00 13.20
CA PHE A 630 18.85 22.10 14.35
C PHE A 630 18.04 22.71 15.49
N PHE A 631 18.27 23.97 15.84
CA PHE A 631 17.50 24.69 16.87
C PHE A 631 16.06 24.94 16.44
N PHE A 632 15.81 25.25 15.18
CA PHE A 632 14.45 25.38 14.64
C PHE A 632 13.69 24.06 14.69
N LEU A 633 14.30 22.97 14.23
CA LEU A 633 13.72 21.62 14.28
C LEU A 633 13.52 21.16 15.72
N THR A 634 14.48 21.42 16.61
CA THR A 634 14.39 21.10 18.04
C THR A 634 13.29 21.92 18.71
N TRP A 635 13.18 23.22 18.44
CA TRP A 635 12.10 24.08 18.91
C TRP A 635 10.74 23.58 18.39
N ALA A 636 10.63 23.25 17.10
CA ALA A 636 9.40 22.71 16.54
C ALA A 636 9.00 21.39 17.22
N ILE A 637 9.95 20.48 17.42
CA ILE A 637 9.71 19.21 18.14
C ILE A 637 9.27 19.48 19.58
N LEU A 638 9.99 20.34 20.31
CA LEU A 638 9.67 20.68 21.69
C LEU A 638 8.31 21.40 21.80
N ARG A 639 7.96 22.26 20.84
CA ARG A 639 6.68 22.97 20.83
C ARG A 639 5.49 22.04 20.57
N TYR A 640 5.63 21.11 19.62
CA TYR A 640 4.56 20.19 19.26
C TYR A 640 4.44 18.98 20.19
N LYS A 641 5.53 18.51 20.82
CA LYS A 641 5.53 17.36 21.74
C LYS A 641 5.63 17.69 23.23
N VAL A 642 6.25 18.81 23.62
CA VAL A 642 6.60 19.09 25.03
C VAL A 642 5.85 20.29 25.63
N PHE A 643 5.76 21.42 24.93
CA PHE A 643 5.26 22.69 25.51
C PHE A 643 3.81 23.06 25.14
N GLY A 644 2.97 22.11 24.72
CA GLY A 644 1.68 22.35 24.05
C GLY A 644 0.59 23.15 24.79
N TYR A 645 0.82 24.41 25.17
CA TYR A 645 -0.16 25.23 25.92
C TYR A 645 -0.18 26.74 25.62
N GLY A 646 0.50 27.24 24.57
CA GLY A 646 0.35 28.63 24.14
C GLY A 646 -0.07 28.72 22.68
N VAL A 647 -1.11 29.48 22.37
CA VAL A 647 -1.47 29.88 21.00
C VAL A 647 -1.33 31.39 20.92
N ASN A 648 -0.53 31.92 19.99
CA ASN A 648 -0.54 33.35 19.73
C ASN A 648 -1.87 33.71 19.03
N GLU A 649 -2.69 34.55 19.66
CA GLU A 649 -4.01 34.95 19.14
C GLU A 649 -3.93 36.14 18.16
N ASP A 650 -2.73 36.68 17.93
CA ASP A 650 -2.51 37.81 17.03
C ASP A 650 -2.80 37.43 15.58
N GLY A 651 -3.55 38.27 14.87
CA GLY A 651 -4.01 38.00 13.50
C GLY A 651 -5.32 37.20 13.38
N LEU A 652 -5.90 36.68 14.48
CA LEU A 652 -7.19 35.98 14.47
C LEU A 652 -8.38 36.95 14.58
N ASN A 653 -9.49 36.67 13.88
CA ASN A 653 -10.72 37.43 14.08
C ASN A 653 -11.49 36.99 15.35
N ALA A 654 -12.48 37.78 15.78
CA ALA A 654 -13.20 37.53 17.04
C ALA A 654 -13.91 36.15 17.11
N LYS A 655 -14.37 35.63 15.97
CA LYS A 655 -15.03 34.32 15.87
C LYS A 655 -14.02 33.18 16.02
N GLU A 656 -12.86 33.31 15.39
CA GLU A 656 -11.75 32.37 15.45
C GLU A 656 -11.17 32.30 16.87
N ARG A 657 -10.96 33.44 17.54
CA ARG A 657 -10.51 33.48 18.95
C ARG A 657 -11.48 32.77 19.89
N LYS A 658 -12.79 33.01 19.72
CA LYS A 658 -13.83 32.34 20.53
C LYS A 658 -13.83 30.82 20.32
N GLN A 659 -13.50 30.36 19.12
CA GLN A 659 -13.40 28.95 18.79
C GLN A 659 -12.17 28.30 19.41
N VAL A 660 -11.00 28.95 19.33
CA VAL A 660 -9.76 28.49 19.99
C VAL A 660 -9.97 28.39 21.51
N LYS A 661 -10.55 29.43 22.15
CA LYS A 661 -10.86 29.42 23.59
C LYS A 661 -11.81 28.30 24.00
N LYS A 662 -12.77 27.94 23.14
CA LYS A 662 -13.70 26.81 23.40
C LYS A 662 -12.96 25.46 23.35
N VAL A 663 -12.03 25.29 22.43
CA VAL A 663 -11.20 24.08 22.30
C VAL A 663 -10.28 23.93 23.51
N VAL A 664 -9.59 25.01 23.90
CA VAL A 664 -8.72 25.03 25.09
C VAL A 664 -9.50 24.61 26.35
N LYS A 665 -10.67 25.22 26.56
CA LYS A 665 -11.53 24.90 27.72
C LYS A 665 -12.04 23.45 27.72
N ASN A 666 -12.26 22.86 26.54
CA ASN A 666 -12.67 21.46 26.41
C ASN A 666 -11.52 20.49 26.69
N ILE A 667 -10.28 20.84 26.32
CA ILE A 667 -9.08 20.05 26.59
C ILE A 667 -8.76 20.07 28.08
N GLU A 668 -8.81 21.24 28.72
CA GLU A 668 -8.66 21.40 30.17
C GLU A 668 -9.66 20.55 30.95
N LYS A 669 -10.94 20.52 30.51
CA LYS A 669 -11.97 19.67 31.13
C LYS A 669 -11.73 18.16 30.96
N ARG A 670 -11.05 17.73 29.89
CA ARG A 670 -10.84 16.31 29.57
C ARG A 670 -9.55 15.74 30.17
N GLY A 671 -8.71 16.56 30.81
CA GLY A 671 -7.46 16.13 31.45
C GLY A 671 -6.41 15.52 30.51
N ARG A 672 -6.55 15.67 29.18
CA ARG A 672 -5.62 15.11 28.19
C ARG A 672 -4.55 16.13 27.80
N ARG A 673 -3.28 15.72 27.80
CA ARG A 673 -2.13 16.50 27.28
C ARG A 673 -2.03 16.48 25.75
N ASN A 674 -3.13 16.61 25.04
CA ASN A 674 -3.10 16.67 23.57
C ASN A 674 -2.90 18.12 23.10
N SER A 675 -2.13 18.30 22.03
CA SER A 675 -1.88 19.63 21.44
C SER A 675 -3.19 20.32 21.04
N ILE A 676 -3.42 21.55 21.54
CA ILE A 676 -4.57 22.42 21.19
C ILE A 676 -4.71 22.55 19.66
N LEU A 677 -3.59 22.59 18.94
CA LEU A 677 -3.54 22.68 17.48
C LEU A 677 -4.11 21.44 16.78
N ALA A 678 -4.26 20.29 17.43
CA ALA A 678 -4.88 19.12 16.81
C ALA A 678 -6.39 19.27 16.63
N GLU A 679 -7.06 20.00 17.54
CA GLU A 679 -8.52 20.10 17.62
C GLU A 679 -9.10 21.39 17.01
N VAL A 680 -8.23 22.33 16.60
CA VAL A 680 -8.63 23.59 15.93
C VAL A 680 -8.83 23.36 14.42
N PRO A 681 -9.75 24.05 13.71
CA PRO A 681 -9.89 23.91 12.26
C PRO A 681 -8.63 24.31 11.47
N GLU A 682 -8.36 23.63 10.35
CA GLU A 682 -7.15 23.84 9.54
C GLU A 682 -6.94 25.28 9.03
N THR A 683 -8.03 26.01 8.76
CA THR A 683 -7.95 27.42 8.35
C THR A 683 -7.36 28.33 9.43
N VAL A 684 -7.66 28.03 10.70
CA VAL A 684 -7.15 28.77 11.86
C VAL A 684 -5.72 28.32 12.19
N LYS A 685 -5.41 27.02 12.07
CA LYS A 685 -4.03 26.52 12.20
C LYS A 685 -3.09 27.18 11.21
N THR A 686 -3.52 27.30 9.95
CA THR A 686 -2.73 27.90 8.87
C THR A 686 -2.43 29.37 9.14
N LYS A 687 -3.39 30.13 9.69
CA LYS A 687 -3.18 31.54 10.06
C LYS A 687 -2.22 31.70 11.24
N ILE A 688 -2.43 30.94 12.32
CA ILE A 688 -1.52 30.95 13.49
C ILE A 688 -0.09 30.63 13.02
N PHE A 689 0.05 29.60 12.17
CA PHE A 689 1.34 29.23 11.60
C PHE A 689 1.93 30.33 10.72
N LEU A 690 1.14 30.98 9.86
CA LEU A 690 1.65 32.07 9.01
C LEU A 690 2.15 33.25 9.85
N THR A 691 1.41 33.65 10.87
CA THR A 691 1.78 34.80 11.71
C THR A 691 3.05 34.52 12.51
N GLU A 692 3.21 33.31 13.04
CA GLU A 692 4.42 32.90 13.79
C GLU A 692 5.61 32.56 12.86
N ALA A 693 5.34 32.02 11.66
CA ALA A 693 6.39 31.66 10.70
C ALA A 693 6.94 32.87 9.96
N VAL A 694 6.18 33.95 9.78
CA VAL A 694 6.66 35.17 9.12
C VAL A 694 7.80 35.83 9.91
N ASP A 695 7.71 35.89 11.25
CA ASP A 695 8.78 36.48 12.08
C ASP A 695 10.05 35.63 12.10
N ILE A 696 9.90 34.29 12.11
CA ILE A 696 11.02 33.34 12.11
C ILE A 696 11.63 33.22 10.71
N LEU A 697 10.82 33.22 9.66
CA LEU A 697 11.30 33.25 8.27
C LEU A 697 11.98 34.60 7.97
N LEU A 698 11.51 35.72 8.52
CA LEU A 698 12.24 36.99 8.44
C LEU A 698 13.63 36.84 9.09
N TYR A 699 13.71 36.27 10.29
CA TYR A 699 14.99 36.07 10.97
C TYR A 699 15.92 35.07 10.26
N LEU A 700 15.37 33.98 9.73
CA LEU A 700 16.11 32.94 9.00
C LEU A 700 16.46 33.32 7.57
N SER A 701 15.80 34.31 6.95
CA SER A 701 16.11 34.80 5.60
C SER A 701 16.99 36.06 5.61
N VAL A 702 16.85 36.93 6.61
CA VAL A 702 17.65 38.15 6.76
C VAL A 702 19.08 37.82 7.19
N VAL A 703 19.30 36.83 8.05
CA VAL A 703 20.66 36.47 8.50
C VAL A 703 21.55 35.93 7.35
N PRO A 704 21.08 35.02 6.48
CA PRO A 704 21.82 34.61 5.29
C PRO A 704 22.02 35.75 4.30
N LEU A 705 21.01 36.59 4.04
CA LEU A 705 21.11 37.72 3.10
C LEU A 705 22.11 38.78 3.59
N VAL A 706 22.16 39.06 4.88
CA VAL A 706 23.13 39.99 5.49
C VAL A 706 24.53 39.37 5.51
N ALA A 707 24.67 38.07 5.78
CA ALA A 707 25.96 37.38 5.76
C ALA A 707 26.52 37.16 4.33
N LEU A 708 25.65 36.94 3.34
CA LEU A 708 26.00 36.88 1.92
C LEU A 708 26.37 38.28 1.39
N GLY A 709 25.66 39.32 1.82
CA GLY A 709 25.96 40.71 1.44
C GLY A 709 27.30 41.24 1.94
N THR A 710 27.83 40.72 3.05
CA THR A 710 29.15 41.14 3.58
C THR A 710 30.34 40.46 2.92
N ASN A 711 30.13 39.33 2.22
CA ASN A 711 31.21 38.54 1.60
C ASN A 711 31.23 38.61 0.07
N TRP A 712 30.20 39.18 -0.56
CA TRP A 712 30.20 39.44 -2.00
C TRP A 712 30.97 40.73 -2.28
N LYS A 713 32.24 40.62 -2.70
CA LYS A 713 32.85 41.69 -3.48
C LYS A 713 32.22 41.65 -4.87
N TRP A 714 31.45 42.68 -5.20
CA TRP A 714 31.09 42.97 -6.58
C TRP A 714 32.31 43.66 -7.19
N ASP A 715 33.11 42.91 -7.95
CA ASP A 715 34.05 43.47 -8.92
C ASP A 715 33.36 43.59 -10.29
#